data_AF-A0A139SRH9-F1
#
_entry.id   AF-A0A139SRH9-F1
#
_cell.length_a   1.000
_cell.length_b   1.000
_cell.length_c   1.000
_cell.angle_alpha   90.00
_cell.angle_beta   90.00
_cell.angle_gamma   90.00
#
_symmetry.space_group_name_H-M   'P 1'
#
loop_
_entity.id
_entity.type
_entity.pdbx_description
1 polymer ?
#
loop_
_entity_poly.entity_id
_entity_poly.type
_entity_poly.pdbx_seq_one_letter_code
_entity_poly.pdbx_strand_id
1 'polypeptide(L)'
;MAFACASGFVFGLFGVSTVTAQILPPSGVTTYHWDRGAGTNNWEDGANWYNSTSAFDNQVPVSNADLVFGNKPSGTDAQTVILPAGDTAVRSIWFEAGRDYTLQGFGGTFILGAGLEDGGRLVTVLDGGLPANRYTIGQRISLAPADAGNPAKTFEIANYSTDSVLSFLGSINLRGHSLRVTGTGVTYFRESITLSNGSVLSTVASSTTDPTILMIGNIILPGLAATAQFTVGSNTLVIRDGFSSTSVGISTTVQSGGSISMRSGDHLMGTTFLSGLGLVRQAGAAPIGALYADGPTDISTQNSAVITLVADTAFGARSGRSDGLIIRQRIVGAGSSGFTKLGSGLIYLPSSAKQGTQGNQASQWTGATAINGGVLRVGLETNDWWAGLSLASTPLQFNGGILEFRAPDSDPTPPFGMTLGTGAGQVQWLGDGGFSSAAVSDTVTLNGGNSLTWGSGFFVPTGSKLLLSSRYATGEITFTNEIDLGSQLREVRVERGVRSTDAQGNPVENARARMTGALSGTGGGILKTGLGLLWLSSSQNSYSGPTVIREGALRGNIPISSNIELDGGVLALDTNFTRSRFGPNGRIIWQGSGGFAAYGFDRLVQIDNETTSEIVWGSNSFVQAGQELRFGHYTADAAVIWDRVLNFGDAMRTIRVERGQALRGGAPNLTDVIFNRELRNSTKAGGLRLVGDGRAELTADNIALDSDVLEISGAELALVNSNARLGPVGNIALSEGGRFAIRNHGFGDSLGSYDSAQVADTTKVTFNTGTLRYDGRRNEGLLNIFWDLPSVETIGDVVLESGANEIRIHHNMPATGNASYTQLEIGEFKRASSSRATLDLTSNADVTGATASLYTYSATGKVRLSAAATTLSEHMIGGINPWATINGTDWASTDASNANYIANFANYTTGTQHTGNYMPGATVAETNFGIVTLNSLRLAAWSNGSATGSHRATLNGALTLSSGGILANGAVSGISTIAGTGTITTAASRPLYTHAYGNGLQFTGFTSVIGGIDWVKAGPSPLYYNGPTTSQIGSLYIHQGRFELNNGTLNTGANGQVYIGDGAGRDELRILGGTDRLSSRPKVTLRGTPYGRGAEFGAAEDQATLALVNGASQGLRELHIIDRGTIDFRNGTVASPNRLFLDLLTFNNSGAQLFVRGWHEYEDFLLIKKTAYDPDRWSDLLSQVFFDGYSLDYKLLLKDYNADYYEITPWGVFPEPSTYGALLAAAGIALVAWRKKRAAR
;
A
#
# COMPACT_ATOMS: atom_id res chain seq x y z
N MET A 1 -11.41 10.89 -54.39
CA MET A 1 -11.49 9.71 -55.28
C MET A 1 -11.36 8.49 -54.39
N ALA A 2 -12.40 7.67 -54.30
CA ALA A 2 -12.51 6.58 -53.34
C ALA A 2 -11.99 5.26 -53.94
N PHE A 3 -10.94 4.69 -53.36
CA PHE A 3 -10.61 3.28 -53.55
C PHE A 3 -10.97 2.52 -52.29
N ALA A 4 -11.99 1.67 -52.40
CA ALA A 4 -12.40 0.71 -51.42
C ALA A 4 -11.44 -0.49 -51.46
N CYS A 5 -10.78 -0.82 -50.35
CA CYS A 5 -10.16 -2.12 -50.16
C CYS A 5 -11.22 -3.09 -49.66
N ALA A 6 -11.54 -4.06 -50.50
CA ALA A 6 -12.43 -5.17 -50.20
C ALA A 6 -11.78 -6.10 -49.15
N SER A 7 -12.43 -6.25 -48.00
CA SER A 7 -12.18 -7.31 -47.03
C SER A 7 -12.70 -8.64 -47.60
N GLY A 8 -11.81 -9.42 -48.22
CA GLY A 8 -12.08 -10.78 -48.66
C GLY A 8 -11.92 -11.78 -47.52
N PHE A 9 -13.04 -12.20 -46.91
CA PHE A 9 -13.09 -13.42 -46.11
C PHE A 9 -13.07 -14.63 -47.05
N VAL A 10 -11.98 -15.41 -47.04
CA VAL A 10 -11.91 -16.71 -47.71
C VAL A 10 -11.96 -17.82 -46.65
N PHE A 11 -13.07 -18.56 -46.62
CA PHE A 11 -13.16 -19.84 -45.94
C PHE A 11 -12.47 -20.91 -46.79
N GLY A 12 -11.41 -21.51 -46.26
CA GLY A 12 -10.79 -22.72 -46.81
C GLY A 12 -10.66 -23.78 -45.71
N LEU A 13 -11.41 -24.87 -45.83
CA LEU A 13 -11.19 -26.12 -45.09
C LEU A 13 -9.82 -26.73 -45.48
N PHE A 14 -9.26 -27.52 -44.55
CA PHE A 14 -8.08 -28.41 -44.61
C PHE A 14 -6.77 -27.87 -44.01
N GLY A 15 -6.33 -28.53 -42.91
CA GLY A 15 -4.94 -28.66 -42.48
C GLY A 15 -4.29 -27.41 -41.88
N VAL A 16 -4.11 -27.40 -40.55
CA VAL A 16 -3.26 -26.41 -39.87
C VAL A 16 -1.79 -26.69 -40.22
N SER A 17 -1.31 -26.12 -41.31
CA SER A 17 0.11 -25.78 -41.46
C SER A 17 0.27 -24.32 -41.09
N THR A 18 1.10 -24.04 -40.07
CA THR A 18 1.59 -22.70 -39.74
C THR A 18 2.39 -22.14 -40.91
N VAL A 19 1.71 -21.48 -41.86
CA VAL A 19 2.38 -20.63 -42.85
C VAL A 19 2.50 -19.25 -42.19
N THR A 20 3.68 -18.96 -41.68
CA THR A 20 4.10 -17.62 -41.26
C THR A 20 3.96 -16.67 -42.46
N ALA A 21 3.04 -15.72 -42.36
CA ALA A 21 2.90 -14.67 -43.37
C ALA A 21 4.13 -13.76 -43.31
N GLN A 22 5.02 -13.86 -44.29
CA GLN A 22 6.19 -12.98 -44.42
C GLN A 22 5.75 -11.53 -44.64
N ILE A 23 6.34 -10.58 -43.91
CA ILE A 23 6.11 -9.14 -44.13
C ILE A 23 6.46 -8.77 -45.58
N LEU A 24 5.51 -8.16 -46.28
CA LEU A 24 5.71 -7.57 -47.60
C LEU A 24 5.64 -6.04 -47.47
N PRO A 25 6.78 -5.32 -47.44
CA PRO A 25 6.78 -3.86 -47.56
C PRO A 25 6.25 -3.42 -48.95
N PRO A 26 5.99 -2.12 -49.17
CA PRO A 26 5.43 -1.62 -50.43
C PRO A 26 6.22 -2.09 -51.66
N SER A 27 5.51 -2.50 -52.72
CA SER A 27 6.13 -3.05 -53.93
C SER A 27 6.87 -1.98 -54.74
N GLY A 28 8.02 -2.34 -55.33
CA GLY A 28 8.80 -1.47 -56.23
C GLY A 28 10.01 -0.76 -55.59
N VAL A 29 10.43 -1.16 -54.39
CA VAL A 29 11.56 -0.58 -53.65
C VAL A 29 12.54 -1.68 -53.22
N THR A 30 13.82 -1.37 -53.08
CA THR A 30 14.82 -2.32 -52.59
C THR A 30 14.61 -2.59 -51.09
N THR A 31 14.38 -3.85 -50.74
CA THR A 31 14.10 -4.30 -49.37
C THR A 31 15.17 -5.25 -48.86
N TYR A 32 15.67 -5.02 -47.64
CA TYR A 32 16.63 -5.90 -46.97
C TYR A 32 16.03 -6.49 -45.70
N HIS A 33 16.21 -7.79 -45.49
CA HIS A 33 15.80 -8.48 -44.28
C HIS A 33 17.02 -8.78 -43.42
N TRP A 34 16.94 -8.47 -42.12
CA TRP A 34 17.96 -8.92 -41.17
C TRP A 34 17.83 -10.42 -40.95
N ASP A 35 18.89 -11.17 -41.22
CA ASP A 35 18.90 -12.63 -41.05
C ASP A 35 20.07 -13.17 -40.23
N ARG A 36 21.04 -12.30 -39.88
CA ARG A 36 22.23 -12.64 -39.09
C ARG A 36 23.03 -13.79 -39.72
N GLY A 37 23.06 -13.89 -41.05
CA GLY A 37 23.76 -14.94 -41.78
C GLY A 37 25.26 -15.07 -41.47
N ALA A 38 25.92 -14.00 -41.02
CA ALA A 38 27.34 -14.00 -40.62
C ALA A 38 27.56 -14.41 -39.14
N GLY A 39 26.49 -14.52 -38.34
CA GLY A 39 26.56 -14.76 -36.89
C GLY A 39 27.00 -13.55 -36.06
N THR A 40 27.38 -12.43 -36.69
CA THR A 40 27.78 -11.19 -36.02
C THR A 40 26.56 -10.29 -35.78
N ASN A 41 26.68 -9.33 -34.86
CA ASN A 41 25.65 -8.32 -34.61
C ASN A 41 25.89 -7.03 -35.41
N ASN A 42 26.89 -6.99 -36.29
CA ASN A 42 27.34 -5.76 -36.95
C ASN A 42 26.46 -5.45 -38.17
N TRP A 43 25.92 -4.24 -38.24
CA TRP A 43 25.16 -3.74 -39.39
C TRP A 43 25.99 -3.71 -40.68
N GLU A 44 27.28 -3.36 -40.57
CA GLU A 44 28.19 -3.19 -41.72
C GLU A 44 28.66 -4.52 -42.32
N ASP A 45 28.32 -5.65 -41.69
CA ASP A 45 28.59 -6.97 -42.23
C ASP A 45 27.47 -7.37 -43.19
N GLY A 46 27.73 -7.23 -44.48
CA GLY A 46 26.75 -7.50 -45.54
C GLY A 46 26.12 -8.89 -45.45
N ALA A 47 26.84 -9.88 -44.93
CA ALA A 47 26.34 -11.25 -44.78
C ALA A 47 25.27 -11.41 -43.68
N ASN A 48 24.93 -10.36 -42.93
CA ASN A 48 23.77 -10.33 -42.04
C ASN A 48 22.46 -9.87 -42.70
N TRP A 49 22.51 -9.54 -43.99
CA TRP A 49 21.41 -8.97 -44.73
C TRP A 49 21.03 -9.82 -45.93
N TYR A 50 19.74 -10.09 -46.02
CA TYR A 50 19.14 -10.81 -47.13
C TYR A 50 18.34 -9.91 -48.03
N ASN A 51 18.50 -10.13 -49.33
CA ASN A 51 17.64 -9.55 -50.35
C ASN A 51 17.09 -10.67 -51.25
N SER A 52 15.79 -10.63 -51.57
CA SER A 52 15.16 -11.62 -52.46
C SER A 52 15.68 -11.57 -53.89
N THR A 53 16.41 -10.52 -54.26
CA THR A 53 17.13 -10.41 -55.53
C THR A 53 18.61 -10.71 -55.32
N SER A 54 19.13 -11.70 -56.06
CA SER A 54 20.49 -12.22 -55.89
C SER A 54 21.61 -11.18 -56.06
N ALA A 55 21.35 -10.05 -56.73
CA ALA A 55 22.33 -8.98 -56.94
C ALA A 55 22.62 -8.14 -55.68
N PHE A 56 21.74 -8.20 -54.67
CA PHE A 56 21.81 -7.40 -53.44
C PHE A 56 21.82 -8.26 -52.18
N ASP A 57 21.88 -9.59 -52.33
CA ASP A 57 21.99 -10.52 -51.21
C ASP A 57 23.40 -10.49 -50.60
N ASN A 58 23.50 -10.66 -49.28
CA ASN A 58 24.74 -10.52 -48.51
C ASN A 58 25.46 -9.17 -48.69
N GLN A 59 24.70 -8.08 -48.86
CA GLN A 59 25.21 -6.71 -48.98
C GLN A 59 24.59 -5.79 -47.92
N VAL A 60 25.39 -4.83 -47.45
CA VAL A 60 24.91 -3.78 -46.54
C VAL A 60 23.79 -2.99 -47.23
N PRO A 61 22.68 -2.68 -46.53
CA PRO A 61 21.57 -1.95 -47.13
C PRO A 61 22.00 -0.63 -47.75
N VAL A 62 21.56 -0.40 -48.99
CA VAL A 62 21.79 0.87 -49.68
C VAL A 62 20.94 1.99 -49.08
N SER A 63 21.37 3.25 -49.28
CA SER A 63 20.62 4.42 -48.83
C SER A 63 19.18 4.39 -49.34
N ASN A 64 18.23 4.74 -48.48
CA ASN A 64 16.79 4.80 -48.79
C ASN A 64 16.15 3.43 -49.14
N ALA A 65 16.73 2.32 -48.68
CA ALA A 65 16.10 1.01 -48.71
C ALA A 65 15.08 0.83 -47.57
N ASP A 66 14.13 -0.10 -47.75
CA ASP A 66 13.24 -0.56 -46.68
C ASP A 66 13.88 -1.72 -45.93
N LEU A 67 13.78 -1.70 -44.60
CA LEU A 67 14.40 -2.70 -43.75
C LEU A 67 13.36 -3.51 -43.01
N VAL A 68 13.54 -4.83 -42.99
CA VAL A 68 12.63 -5.77 -42.33
C VAL A 68 13.38 -6.57 -41.29
N PHE A 69 12.98 -6.42 -40.04
CA PHE A 69 13.41 -7.21 -38.89
C PHE A 69 12.30 -8.22 -38.57
N GLY A 70 12.40 -9.39 -39.20
CA GLY A 70 11.38 -10.44 -39.12
C GLY A 70 11.87 -11.72 -38.47
N ASN A 71 11.22 -12.84 -38.78
CA ASN A 71 11.58 -14.15 -38.20
C ASN A 71 12.70 -14.90 -38.94
N LYS A 72 13.41 -14.23 -39.86
CA LYS A 72 14.41 -14.88 -40.71
C LYS A 72 15.64 -15.43 -39.97
N PRO A 73 16.22 -14.77 -38.93
CA PRO A 73 17.37 -15.35 -38.24
C PRO A 73 16.97 -16.66 -37.55
N SER A 74 17.79 -17.71 -37.64
CA SER A 74 17.49 -19.00 -37.02
C SER A 74 17.49 -18.91 -35.49
N GLY A 75 16.47 -19.48 -34.81
CA GLY A 75 16.34 -19.50 -33.35
C GLY A 75 15.26 -18.55 -32.81
N THR A 76 15.13 -18.44 -31.48
CA THR A 76 14.14 -17.58 -30.78
C THR A 76 14.79 -16.45 -29.97
N ASP A 77 16.12 -16.32 -30.03
CA ASP A 77 16.85 -15.38 -29.17
C ASP A 77 16.60 -13.92 -29.57
N ALA A 78 16.62 -13.03 -28.57
CA ALA A 78 16.62 -11.58 -28.79
C ALA A 78 17.80 -11.16 -29.68
N GLN A 79 17.55 -10.27 -30.63
CA GLN A 79 18.56 -9.79 -31.57
C GLN A 79 19.05 -8.40 -31.19
N THR A 80 20.37 -8.23 -31.18
CA THR A 80 21.01 -6.93 -31.06
C THR A 80 21.68 -6.59 -32.38
N VAL A 81 21.42 -5.41 -32.91
CA VAL A 81 22.00 -4.89 -34.15
C VAL A 81 22.83 -3.67 -33.80
N ILE A 82 24.14 -3.78 -34.00
CA ILE A 82 25.13 -2.74 -33.73
C ILE A 82 25.28 -1.89 -34.99
N LEU A 83 24.91 -0.62 -34.87
CA LEU A 83 24.87 0.35 -35.97
C LEU A 83 26.23 1.01 -36.22
N PRO A 84 26.47 1.54 -37.44
CA PRO A 84 27.66 2.31 -37.76
C PRO A 84 27.81 3.54 -36.87
N ALA A 85 29.03 4.06 -36.76
CA ALA A 85 29.30 5.32 -36.06
C ALA A 85 28.83 6.57 -36.84
N GLY A 86 28.62 6.45 -38.16
CA GLY A 86 28.11 7.52 -39.02
C GLY A 86 26.59 7.52 -39.16
N ASP A 87 26.05 8.51 -39.87
CA ASP A 87 24.63 8.58 -40.18
C ASP A 87 24.20 7.48 -41.15
N THR A 88 23.07 6.83 -40.87
CA THR A 88 22.52 5.74 -41.68
C THR A 88 21.19 6.19 -42.27
N ALA A 89 21.13 6.35 -43.60
CA ALA A 89 19.92 6.77 -44.30
C ALA A 89 19.12 5.58 -44.83
N VAL A 90 17.89 5.41 -44.38
CA VAL A 90 16.99 4.33 -44.80
C VAL A 90 15.60 4.90 -45.06
N ARG A 91 14.78 4.22 -45.86
CA ARG A 91 13.46 4.74 -46.21
C ARG A 91 12.47 4.47 -45.10
N SER A 92 12.33 3.22 -44.67
CA SER A 92 11.46 2.81 -43.57
C SER A 92 11.96 1.54 -42.86
N ILE A 93 11.47 1.30 -41.65
CA ILE A 93 11.81 0.15 -40.81
C ILE A 93 10.54 -0.64 -40.48
N TRP A 94 10.58 -1.95 -40.65
CA TRP A 94 9.47 -2.86 -40.40
C TRP A 94 9.90 -3.94 -39.42
N PHE A 95 9.08 -4.19 -38.41
CA PHE A 95 9.23 -5.27 -37.46
C PHE A 95 8.08 -6.27 -37.61
N GLU A 96 8.43 -7.55 -37.54
CA GLU A 96 7.47 -8.64 -37.38
C GLU A 96 7.34 -8.96 -35.89
N ALA A 97 6.09 -9.10 -35.42
CA ALA A 97 5.81 -9.70 -34.13
C ALA A 97 6.53 -11.06 -33.98
N GLY A 98 6.93 -11.42 -32.77
CA GLY A 98 7.50 -12.72 -32.45
C GLY A 98 8.96 -12.74 -31.99
N ARG A 99 9.70 -11.62 -32.08
CA ARG A 99 11.07 -11.54 -31.56
C ARG A 99 11.49 -10.15 -31.09
N ASP A 100 12.27 -10.09 -30.01
CA ASP A 100 12.90 -8.86 -29.54
C ASP A 100 14.02 -8.39 -30.48
N TYR A 101 14.01 -7.08 -30.80
CA TYR A 101 15.06 -6.42 -31.57
C TYR A 101 15.56 -5.16 -30.86
N THR A 102 16.88 -5.02 -30.72
CA THR A 102 17.53 -3.82 -30.20
C THR A 102 18.54 -3.28 -31.21
N LEU A 103 18.23 -2.12 -31.80
CA LEU A 103 19.11 -1.39 -32.71
C LEU A 103 19.88 -0.34 -31.90
N GLN A 104 21.19 -0.47 -31.77
CA GLN A 104 22.01 0.39 -30.91
C GLN A 104 23.38 0.70 -31.53
N GLY A 105 24.02 1.81 -31.14
CA GLY A 105 25.37 2.16 -31.59
C GLY A 105 25.83 3.49 -30.99
N PHE A 106 27.05 3.91 -31.27
CA PHE A 106 27.63 5.14 -30.73
C PHE A 106 27.84 6.20 -31.83
N GLY A 107 27.16 7.34 -31.74
CA GLY A 107 27.52 8.57 -32.46
C GLY A 107 26.72 8.92 -33.73
N GLY A 108 26.07 7.96 -34.40
CA GLY A 108 25.33 8.18 -35.65
C GLY A 108 23.83 8.48 -35.51
N THR A 109 23.21 9.09 -36.54
CA THR A 109 21.76 9.35 -36.63
C THR A 109 21.11 8.49 -37.70
N PHE A 110 19.93 7.93 -37.42
CA PHE A 110 19.08 7.34 -38.46
C PHE A 110 18.33 8.42 -39.22
N ILE A 111 18.55 8.50 -40.55
CA ILE A 111 17.82 9.42 -41.43
C ILE A 111 16.70 8.66 -42.12
N LEU A 112 15.43 9.00 -41.84
CA LEU A 112 14.24 8.28 -42.33
C LEU A 112 13.37 9.11 -43.29
N GLY A 113 12.60 8.42 -44.13
CA GLY A 113 11.45 9.00 -44.85
C GLY A 113 11.73 9.60 -46.23
N ALA A 114 12.97 9.57 -46.71
CA ALA A 114 13.28 9.97 -48.08
C ALA A 114 12.56 9.07 -49.10
N GLY A 115 11.81 9.67 -50.03
CA GLY A 115 11.03 8.95 -51.04
C GLY A 115 9.70 8.37 -50.56
N LEU A 116 9.30 8.60 -49.30
CA LEU A 116 7.94 8.29 -48.85
C LEU A 116 6.93 9.33 -49.31
N GLU A 117 5.72 8.88 -49.65
CA GLU A 117 4.56 9.73 -49.94
C GLU A 117 3.97 10.33 -48.65
N ASP A 118 3.04 11.27 -48.79
CA ASP A 118 2.26 11.77 -47.66
C ASP A 118 1.41 10.62 -47.07
N GLY A 119 1.43 10.46 -45.75
CA GLY A 119 0.90 9.29 -45.05
C GLY A 119 1.82 8.06 -45.06
N GLY A 120 3.04 8.17 -45.59
CA GLY A 120 4.01 7.06 -45.62
C GLY A 120 4.47 6.62 -44.22
N ARG A 121 4.74 5.31 -44.07
CA ARG A 121 5.14 4.69 -42.79
C ARG A 121 6.65 4.72 -42.60
N LEU A 122 7.11 5.30 -41.49
CA LEU A 122 8.52 5.37 -41.10
C LEU A 122 8.95 4.12 -40.35
N VAL A 123 8.18 3.74 -39.33
CA VAL A 123 8.41 2.55 -38.53
C VAL A 123 7.08 1.83 -38.36
N THR A 124 7.05 0.54 -38.67
CA THR A 124 5.84 -0.28 -38.53
C THR A 124 6.13 -1.58 -37.81
N VAL A 125 5.35 -1.89 -36.78
CA VAL A 125 5.27 -3.22 -36.19
C VAL A 125 3.97 -3.85 -36.66
N LEU A 126 4.06 -5.01 -37.30
CA LEU A 126 2.89 -5.78 -37.74
C LEU A 126 2.63 -6.94 -36.77
N ASP A 127 1.36 -7.13 -36.44
CA ASP A 127 0.90 -8.28 -35.67
C ASP A 127 0.81 -9.51 -36.57
N GLY A 128 1.51 -10.57 -36.19
CA GLY A 128 1.48 -11.88 -36.83
C GLY A 128 0.67 -12.91 -36.04
N GLY A 129 -0.06 -12.51 -34.99
CA GLY A 129 -0.61 -13.44 -33.99
C GLY A 129 0.49 -14.10 -33.16
N LEU A 130 1.63 -13.42 -33.03
CA LEU A 130 2.83 -13.90 -32.36
C LEU A 130 3.00 -13.21 -30.99
N PRO A 131 3.77 -13.79 -30.04
CA PRO A 131 3.85 -13.30 -28.67
C PRO A 131 4.25 -11.82 -28.55
N ALA A 132 3.98 -11.22 -27.38
CA ALA A 132 4.44 -9.88 -27.01
C ALA A 132 5.98 -9.77 -27.11
N ASN A 133 6.49 -8.73 -27.78
CA ASN A 133 7.93 -8.49 -27.92
C ASN A 133 8.28 -7.01 -27.79
N ARG A 134 9.57 -6.72 -27.68
CA ARG A 134 10.13 -5.39 -27.54
C ARG A 134 11.04 -5.04 -28.71
N TYR A 135 10.72 -3.92 -29.35
CA TYR A 135 11.54 -3.31 -30.40
C TYR A 135 12.14 -2.03 -29.86
N THR A 136 13.47 -1.94 -29.84
CA THR A 136 14.18 -0.79 -29.28
C THR A 136 15.06 -0.16 -30.34
N ILE A 137 14.87 1.13 -30.60
CA ILE A 137 15.74 1.95 -31.42
C ILE A 137 16.49 2.91 -30.49
N GLY A 138 17.76 2.60 -30.25
CA GLY A 138 18.65 3.32 -29.35
C GLY A 138 19.22 4.63 -29.91
N GLN A 139 19.21 4.81 -31.23
CA GLN A 139 19.81 5.97 -31.89
C GLN A 139 18.89 7.17 -31.99
N ARG A 140 19.49 8.34 -32.24
CA ARG A 140 18.76 9.53 -32.68
C ARG A 140 18.15 9.28 -34.05
N ILE A 141 16.96 9.80 -34.27
CA ILE A 141 16.27 9.77 -35.56
C ILE A 141 16.14 11.20 -36.08
N SER A 142 16.44 11.40 -37.35
CA SER A 142 16.13 12.62 -38.08
C SER A 142 15.30 12.24 -39.30
N LEU A 143 14.25 13.00 -39.60
CA LEU A 143 13.59 12.86 -40.89
C LEU A 143 14.44 13.51 -41.98
N ALA A 144 14.33 13.02 -43.22
CA ALA A 144 14.83 13.73 -44.39
C ALA A 144 14.21 15.14 -44.42
N PRO A 145 14.98 16.21 -44.68
CA PRO A 145 14.48 17.57 -44.56
C PRO A 145 13.35 17.87 -45.55
N ALA A 146 12.39 18.69 -45.13
CA ALA A 146 11.44 19.31 -46.04
C ALA A 146 12.13 20.46 -46.79
N ASP A 147 12.11 20.41 -48.12
CA ASP A 147 12.70 21.41 -49.00
C ASP A 147 11.87 21.58 -50.29
N ALA A 148 12.35 22.37 -51.25
CA ALA A 148 11.63 22.61 -52.51
C ALA A 148 11.38 21.34 -53.34
N GLY A 149 12.17 20.27 -53.13
CA GLY A 149 12.00 18.97 -53.78
C GLY A 149 11.23 17.93 -52.94
N ASN A 150 11.06 18.19 -51.64
CA ASN A 150 10.34 17.33 -50.70
C ASN A 150 9.44 18.19 -49.81
N PRO A 151 8.18 18.46 -50.21
CA PRO A 151 7.28 19.30 -49.42
C PRO A 151 6.99 18.70 -48.05
N ALA A 152 6.52 19.54 -47.11
CA ALA A 152 6.05 19.07 -45.82
C ALA A 152 4.96 18.00 -45.99
N LYS A 153 5.09 16.92 -45.22
CA LYS A 153 4.26 15.70 -45.28
C LYS A 153 3.92 15.27 -43.86
N THR A 154 2.90 14.46 -43.73
CA THR A 154 2.58 13.71 -42.51
C THR A 154 3.08 12.30 -42.65
N PHE A 155 3.99 11.87 -41.79
CA PHE A 155 4.46 10.50 -41.74
C PHE A 155 3.82 9.71 -40.60
N GLU A 156 3.81 8.39 -40.72
CA GLU A 156 3.19 7.48 -39.75
C GLU A 156 4.23 6.60 -39.04
N ILE A 157 4.13 6.48 -37.72
CA ILE A 157 4.68 5.37 -36.94
C ILE A 157 3.50 4.53 -36.47
N ALA A 158 3.53 3.23 -36.78
CA ALA A 158 2.42 2.34 -36.49
C ALA A 158 2.88 1.12 -35.70
N ASN A 159 2.25 0.85 -34.56
CA ASN A 159 2.43 -0.39 -33.83
C ASN A 159 1.12 -1.16 -33.77
N TYR A 160 0.91 -2.10 -34.69
CA TYR A 160 -0.34 -2.87 -34.77
C TYR A 160 -0.33 -4.13 -33.90
N SER A 161 0.70 -4.36 -33.08
CA SER A 161 0.78 -5.50 -32.16
C SER A 161 0.35 -5.09 -30.75
N THR A 162 -0.84 -5.53 -30.34
CA THR A 162 -1.54 -5.16 -29.08
C THR A 162 -0.67 -5.24 -27.83
N ASP A 163 0.29 -6.17 -27.83
CA ASP A 163 1.10 -6.47 -26.64
C ASP A 163 2.59 -6.18 -26.82
N SER A 164 3.01 -5.71 -28.00
CA SER A 164 4.39 -5.33 -28.22
C SER A 164 4.67 -3.86 -27.88
N VAL A 165 5.88 -3.60 -27.41
CA VAL A 165 6.37 -2.24 -27.11
C VAL A 165 7.40 -1.82 -28.15
N LEU A 166 7.11 -0.75 -28.89
CA LEU A 166 8.07 -0.05 -29.75
C LEU A 166 8.68 1.12 -28.98
N SER A 167 9.97 1.02 -28.62
CA SER A 167 10.72 2.00 -27.83
C SER A 167 11.72 2.79 -28.68
N PHE A 168 11.69 4.11 -28.59
CA PHE A 168 12.68 5.03 -29.13
C PHE A 168 13.44 5.66 -27.97
N LEU A 169 14.72 5.32 -27.83
CA LEU A 169 15.56 5.82 -26.73
C LEU A 169 16.40 7.04 -27.12
N GLY A 170 16.48 7.39 -28.41
CA GLY A 170 17.11 8.62 -28.89
C GLY A 170 16.08 9.69 -29.26
N SER A 171 16.54 10.95 -29.38
CA SER A 171 15.69 12.07 -29.81
C SER A 171 15.25 11.94 -31.26
N ILE A 172 14.05 12.42 -31.59
CA ILE A 172 13.50 12.46 -32.95
C ILE A 172 13.38 13.90 -33.44
N ASN A 173 13.93 14.23 -34.61
CA ASN A 173 13.78 15.53 -35.25
C ASN A 173 12.92 15.44 -36.52
N LEU A 174 11.78 16.15 -36.55
CA LEU A 174 10.83 16.08 -37.67
C LEU A 174 11.22 16.91 -38.90
N ARG A 175 12.19 17.83 -38.80
CA ARG A 175 12.72 18.65 -39.91
C ARG A 175 11.67 19.22 -40.89
N GLY A 176 10.54 19.72 -40.38
CA GLY A 176 9.49 20.37 -41.18
C GLY A 176 8.28 19.47 -41.51
N HIS A 177 8.31 18.20 -41.14
CA HIS A 177 7.21 17.27 -41.33
C HIS A 177 6.30 17.18 -40.10
N SER A 178 5.16 16.51 -40.26
CA SER A 178 4.23 16.12 -39.21
C SER A 178 4.36 14.61 -38.93
N LEU A 179 4.00 14.19 -37.72
CA LEU A 179 4.07 12.79 -37.31
C LEU A 179 2.71 12.34 -36.80
N ARG A 180 2.29 11.16 -37.24
CA ARG A 180 1.09 10.46 -36.80
C ARG A 180 1.47 9.14 -36.14
N VAL A 181 0.92 8.86 -34.97
CA VAL A 181 1.10 7.57 -34.28
C VAL A 181 -0.20 6.78 -34.29
N THR A 182 -0.16 5.52 -34.71
CA THR A 182 -1.33 4.65 -34.84
C THR A 182 -1.05 3.21 -34.41
N GLY A 183 -2.12 2.42 -34.32
CA GLY A 183 -2.06 0.99 -34.01
C GLY A 183 -2.53 0.70 -32.58
N THR A 184 -2.44 -0.56 -32.18
CA THR A 184 -2.98 -1.08 -30.91
C THR A 184 -1.90 -1.34 -29.86
N GLY A 185 -0.63 -1.38 -30.27
CA GLY A 185 0.52 -1.58 -29.39
C GLY A 185 1.07 -0.28 -28.84
N VAL A 186 1.89 -0.40 -27.80
CA VAL A 186 2.52 0.76 -27.15
C VAL A 186 3.64 1.32 -28.02
N THR A 187 3.63 2.62 -28.24
CA THR A 187 4.78 3.35 -28.77
C THR A 187 5.35 4.26 -27.69
N TYR A 188 6.63 4.10 -27.35
CA TYR A 188 7.32 4.82 -26.28
C TYR A 188 8.47 5.67 -26.84
N PHE A 189 8.44 6.97 -26.59
CA PHE A 189 9.54 7.89 -26.85
C PHE A 189 10.13 8.36 -25.52
N ARG A 190 11.34 7.92 -25.21
CA ARG A 190 12.01 8.27 -23.95
C ARG A 190 12.53 9.71 -23.95
N GLU A 191 13.22 10.07 -25.04
CA GLU A 191 13.84 11.39 -25.20
C GLU A 191 12.88 12.37 -25.92
N SER A 192 13.40 13.50 -26.40
CA SER A 192 12.58 14.54 -27.01
C SER A 192 12.17 14.26 -28.46
N ILE A 193 10.92 14.59 -28.80
CA ILE A 193 10.48 14.84 -30.19
C ILE A 193 10.59 16.35 -30.47
N THR A 194 11.42 16.74 -31.44
CA THR A 194 11.57 18.12 -31.89
C THR A 194 10.63 18.41 -33.07
N LEU A 195 9.69 19.33 -32.85
CA LEU A 195 8.74 19.81 -33.86
C LEU A 195 9.31 21.02 -34.62
N SER A 196 8.81 21.26 -35.83
CA SER A 196 9.05 22.52 -36.57
C SER A 196 7.81 23.41 -36.51
N ASN A 197 7.95 24.68 -36.91
CA ASN A 197 6.81 25.59 -37.04
C ASN A 197 5.76 25.03 -38.02
N GLY A 198 4.50 24.97 -37.60
CA GLY A 198 3.38 24.42 -38.38
C GLY A 198 3.25 22.90 -38.35
N SER A 199 4.19 22.18 -37.73
CA SER A 199 4.13 20.71 -37.61
C SER A 199 3.04 20.26 -36.65
N VAL A 200 2.47 19.09 -36.92
CA VAL A 200 1.49 18.41 -36.07
C VAL A 200 2.07 17.08 -35.60
N LEU A 201 2.00 16.82 -34.31
CA LEU A 201 2.09 15.47 -33.76
C LEU A 201 0.67 15.01 -33.42
N SER A 202 0.20 13.93 -34.02
CA SER A 202 -1.15 13.42 -33.76
C SER A 202 -1.18 11.93 -33.47
N THR A 203 -2.20 11.51 -32.73
CA THR A 203 -2.60 10.10 -32.65
C THR A 203 -3.89 9.90 -33.43
N VAL A 204 -4.08 8.71 -33.98
CA VAL A 204 -5.33 8.30 -34.60
C VAL A 204 -5.83 7.03 -33.96
N ALA A 205 -7.15 6.94 -33.78
CA ALA A 205 -7.83 5.74 -33.32
C ALA A 205 -7.36 4.52 -34.13
N SER A 206 -7.12 3.41 -33.44
CA SER A 206 -7.06 2.12 -34.10
C SER A 206 -8.42 1.84 -34.77
N SER A 207 -8.44 1.00 -35.80
CA SER A 207 -9.70 0.47 -36.36
C SER A 207 -10.31 -0.64 -35.50
N THR A 208 -9.72 -0.93 -34.34
CA THR A 208 -10.14 -2.00 -33.42
C THR A 208 -10.75 -1.42 -32.15
N THR A 209 -11.19 -2.29 -31.25
CA THR A 209 -11.65 -1.88 -29.90
C THR A 209 -10.50 -1.44 -28.99
N ASP A 210 -9.26 -1.81 -29.30
CA ASP A 210 -8.10 -1.51 -28.45
C ASP A 210 -7.57 -0.11 -28.71
N PRO A 211 -7.22 0.65 -27.67
CA PRO A 211 -6.77 2.02 -27.85
C PRO A 211 -5.36 2.10 -28.44
N THR A 212 -5.10 3.16 -29.19
CA THR A 212 -3.71 3.55 -29.50
C THR A 212 -3.05 4.06 -28.22
N ILE A 213 -1.91 3.48 -27.82
CA ILE A 213 -1.17 3.90 -26.62
C ILE A 213 0.16 4.55 -27.00
N LEU A 214 0.31 5.82 -26.61
CA LEU A 214 1.52 6.60 -26.85
C LEU A 214 2.10 7.06 -25.51
N MET A 215 3.33 6.67 -25.23
CA MET A 215 4.10 7.17 -24.10
C MET A 215 5.17 8.13 -24.60
N ILE A 216 5.23 9.33 -24.03
CA ILE A 216 6.19 10.36 -24.42
C ILE A 216 6.81 10.96 -23.17
N GLY A 217 8.15 11.01 -23.17
CA GLY A 217 8.90 11.88 -22.28
C GLY A 217 8.67 13.34 -22.68
N ASN A 218 9.42 13.86 -23.66
CA ASN A 218 9.42 15.29 -23.96
C ASN A 218 9.03 15.65 -25.42
N ILE A 219 8.45 16.84 -25.60
CA ILE A 219 8.25 17.47 -26.91
C ILE A 219 8.88 18.86 -26.88
N ILE A 220 9.68 19.20 -27.88
CA ILE A 220 10.42 20.46 -27.96
C ILE A 220 10.01 21.21 -29.23
N LEU A 221 9.82 22.53 -29.11
CA LEU A 221 9.67 23.44 -30.24
C LEU A 221 10.82 24.46 -30.21
N PRO A 222 11.69 24.52 -31.22
CA PRO A 222 12.78 25.49 -31.26
C PRO A 222 12.26 26.88 -31.70
N GLY A 223 12.36 27.86 -30.80
CA GLY A 223 12.10 29.29 -31.06
C GLY A 223 10.78 29.82 -30.45
N LEU A 224 10.78 31.10 -30.05
CA LEU A 224 9.71 31.74 -29.26
C LEU A 224 8.45 32.17 -30.05
N ALA A 225 8.48 32.10 -31.39
CA ALA A 225 7.39 32.60 -32.26
C ALA A 225 6.76 31.52 -33.16
N ALA A 226 7.07 30.25 -32.92
CA ALA A 226 6.56 29.14 -33.71
C ALA A 226 5.25 28.57 -33.11
N THR A 227 4.33 28.13 -33.96
CA THR A 227 3.08 27.44 -33.58
C THR A 227 3.14 25.99 -34.02
N ALA A 228 2.99 25.03 -33.11
CA ALA A 228 2.85 23.61 -33.44
C ALA A 228 1.65 23.00 -32.69
N GLN A 229 1.17 21.85 -33.14
CA GLN A 229 0.00 21.20 -32.55
C GLN A 229 0.31 19.78 -32.07
N PHE A 230 -0.26 19.44 -30.92
CA PHE A 230 -0.34 18.08 -30.41
C PHE A 230 -1.80 17.65 -30.32
N THR A 231 -2.21 16.63 -31.08
CA THR A 231 -3.60 16.17 -31.14
C THR A 231 -3.73 14.74 -30.65
N VAL A 232 -4.58 14.53 -29.65
CA VAL A 232 -4.98 13.21 -29.17
C VAL A 232 -6.32 12.87 -29.80
N GLY A 233 -6.31 11.87 -30.69
CA GLY A 233 -7.50 11.36 -31.36
C GLY A 233 -8.42 10.57 -30.42
N SER A 234 -9.62 10.23 -30.91
CA SER A 234 -10.51 9.30 -30.23
C SER A 234 -9.86 7.92 -30.05
N ASN A 235 -10.33 7.13 -29.06
CA ASN A 235 -9.79 5.81 -28.74
C ASN A 235 -8.26 5.78 -28.61
N THR A 236 -7.67 6.82 -28.01
CA THR A 236 -6.23 6.94 -27.77
C THR A 236 -5.98 7.29 -26.31
N LEU A 237 -4.96 6.65 -25.71
CA LEU A 237 -4.34 7.07 -24.47
C LEU A 237 -2.93 7.61 -24.73
N VAL A 238 -2.68 8.84 -24.33
CA VAL A 238 -1.31 9.38 -24.27
C VAL A 238 -0.88 9.44 -22.82
N ILE A 239 0.24 8.82 -22.48
CA ILE A 239 0.85 8.88 -21.14
C ILE A 239 2.09 9.76 -21.21
N ARG A 240 2.17 10.75 -20.33
CA ARG A 240 3.29 11.67 -20.20
C ARG A 240 4.11 11.35 -18.95
N ASP A 241 5.43 11.40 -19.11
CA ASP A 241 6.41 11.21 -18.04
C ASP A 241 7.46 12.33 -18.11
N GLY A 242 7.13 13.50 -17.55
CA GLY A 242 8.03 14.64 -17.38
C GLY A 242 7.98 15.70 -18.51
N PHE A 243 7.81 16.98 -18.15
CA PHE A 243 8.08 18.13 -19.05
C PHE A 243 9.33 18.92 -18.63
N SER A 244 10.13 19.34 -19.61
CA SER A 244 11.07 20.45 -19.44
C SER A 244 10.37 21.80 -19.72
N SER A 245 10.67 22.84 -18.95
CA SER A 245 10.08 24.19 -19.02
C SER A 245 10.28 24.97 -20.34
N THR A 246 10.92 24.37 -21.36
CA THR A 246 11.39 25.06 -22.56
C THR A 246 10.42 25.06 -23.76
N SER A 247 9.20 24.51 -23.64
CA SER A 247 8.31 24.21 -24.78
C SER A 247 7.14 25.19 -24.99
N VAL A 248 7.38 26.49 -24.84
CA VAL A 248 6.37 27.55 -25.08
C VAL A 248 5.99 27.56 -26.57
N GLY A 249 4.70 27.41 -26.91
CA GLY A 249 4.18 27.54 -28.29
C GLY A 249 3.46 26.32 -28.91
N ILE A 250 3.34 25.20 -28.18
CA ILE A 250 2.61 24.00 -28.64
C ILE A 250 1.17 24.03 -28.11
N SER A 251 0.17 23.98 -29.00
CA SER A 251 -1.25 23.83 -28.64
C SER A 251 -1.61 22.36 -28.50
N THR A 252 -2.28 21.99 -27.41
CA THR A 252 -2.76 20.61 -27.18
C THR A 252 -4.26 20.51 -27.46
N THR A 253 -4.70 19.47 -28.17
CA THR A 253 -6.12 19.19 -28.43
C THR A 253 -6.42 17.74 -28.13
N VAL A 254 -7.36 17.49 -27.23
CA VAL A 254 -7.91 16.15 -26.95
C VAL A 254 -9.31 16.06 -27.52
N GLN A 255 -9.50 15.17 -28.49
CA GLN A 255 -10.78 14.92 -29.13
C GLN A 255 -11.68 14.04 -28.24
N SER A 256 -12.99 14.10 -28.46
CA SER A 256 -13.94 13.26 -27.74
C SER A 256 -13.58 11.76 -27.87
N GLY A 257 -13.47 11.09 -26.72
CA GLY A 257 -13.06 9.69 -26.62
C GLY A 257 -11.55 9.45 -26.54
N GLY A 258 -10.72 10.50 -26.59
CA GLY A 258 -9.28 10.44 -26.32
C GLY A 258 -8.95 10.86 -24.88
N SER A 259 -7.81 10.40 -24.37
CA SER A 259 -7.32 10.76 -23.04
C SER A 259 -5.83 11.11 -23.05
N ILE A 260 -5.48 12.17 -22.33
CA ILE A 260 -4.10 12.43 -21.90
C ILE A 260 -3.94 12.12 -20.42
N SER A 261 -2.91 11.37 -20.08
CA SER A 261 -2.58 10.88 -18.76
C SER A 261 -1.20 11.39 -18.33
N MET A 262 -1.05 11.70 -17.05
CA MET A 262 0.19 12.26 -16.46
C MET A 262 0.62 11.40 -15.27
N ARG A 263 1.92 11.06 -15.18
CA ARG A 263 2.46 10.20 -14.11
C ARG A 263 3.23 10.97 -13.04
N SER A 264 3.93 12.05 -13.38
CA SER A 264 4.67 12.87 -12.40
C SER A 264 4.82 14.32 -12.86
N GLY A 265 4.68 15.29 -11.93
CA GLY A 265 5.21 16.67 -12.04
C GLY A 265 5.03 17.44 -13.38
N ASP A 266 3.97 17.16 -14.14
CA ASP A 266 3.87 17.55 -15.53
C ASP A 266 3.13 18.87 -15.78
N HIS A 267 3.53 19.58 -16.85
CA HIS A 267 2.92 20.84 -17.29
C HIS A 267 2.17 20.64 -18.61
N LEU A 268 0.90 21.06 -18.69
CA LEU A 268 0.23 21.15 -20.00
C LEU A 268 0.84 22.30 -20.83
N MET A 269 1.11 22.04 -22.11
CA MET A 269 1.75 22.97 -23.05
C MET A 269 0.74 23.97 -23.62
N GLY A 270 1.14 25.25 -23.71
CA GLY A 270 0.42 26.29 -24.47
C GLY A 270 -1.08 26.34 -24.18
N THR A 271 -1.90 26.67 -25.19
CA THR A 271 -3.36 26.57 -25.09
C THR A 271 -3.79 25.11 -25.19
N THR A 272 -4.60 24.64 -24.25
CA THR A 272 -5.10 23.26 -24.23
C THR A 272 -6.61 23.23 -24.47
N PHE A 273 -7.08 22.42 -25.41
CA PHE A 273 -8.48 22.21 -25.72
C PHE A 273 -8.88 20.77 -25.39
N LEU A 274 -9.90 20.59 -24.56
CA LEU A 274 -10.37 19.29 -24.11
C LEU A 274 -11.85 19.09 -24.47
N SER A 275 -12.21 17.86 -24.84
CA SER A 275 -13.57 17.49 -25.23
C SER A 275 -13.90 16.06 -24.82
N GLY A 276 -15.12 15.84 -24.33
CA GLY A 276 -15.71 14.52 -24.12
C GLY A 276 -15.31 13.85 -22.80
N LEU A 277 -15.82 12.63 -22.61
CA LEU A 277 -15.66 11.88 -21.35
C LEU A 277 -14.30 11.19 -21.20
N GLY A 278 -13.50 11.16 -22.26
CA GLY A 278 -12.24 10.41 -22.32
C GLY A 278 -12.38 8.97 -22.78
N LEU A 279 -11.28 8.24 -22.69
CA LEU A 279 -11.14 6.85 -23.09
C LEU A 279 -11.80 5.89 -22.08
N VAL A 280 -12.44 4.85 -22.58
CA VAL A 280 -12.86 3.68 -21.78
C VAL A 280 -11.75 2.63 -21.84
N ARG A 281 -11.17 2.28 -20.68
CA ARG A 281 -10.04 1.35 -20.60
C ARG A 281 -10.42 -0.12 -20.40
N GLN A 282 -11.64 -0.39 -19.92
CA GLN A 282 -12.16 -1.72 -19.66
C GLN A 282 -13.61 -1.78 -20.14
N ALA A 283 -13.98 -2.85 -20.84
CA ALA A 283 -15.36 -3.02 -21.31
C ALA A 283 -16.35 -2.99 -20.13
N GLY A 284 -17.41 -2.18 -20.26
CA GLY A 284 -18.41 -1.99 -19.21
C GLY A 284 -17.98 -1.07 -18.06
N ALA A 285 -16.74 -0.57 -18.04
CA ALA A 285 -16.27 0.43 -17.08
C ALA A 285 -16.55 1.86 -17.57
N ALA A 286 -16.52 2.81 -16.64
CA ALA A 286 -16.64 4.23 -16.96
C ALA A 286 -15.37 4.75 -17.69
N PRO A 287 -15.50 5.80 -18.51
CA PRO A 287 -14.36 6.53 -19.05
C PRO A 287 -13.44 7.06 -17.95
N ILE A 288 -12.15 7.21 -18.24
CA ILE A 288 -11.14 7.68 -17.28
C ILE A 288 -11.05 9.21 -17.20
N GLY A 289 -11.66 9.94 -18.13
CA GLY A 289 -11.51 11.39 -18.28
C GLY A 289 -10.63 11.76 -19.48
N ALA A 290 -10.96 12.87 -20.15
CA ALA A 290 -10.14 13.43 -21.24
C ALA A 290 -8.76 13.89 -20.73
N LEU A 291 -8.70 14.30 -19.46
CA LEU A 291 -7.48 14.47 -18.68
C LEU A 291 -7.51 13.53 -17.47
N TYR A 292 -6.44 12.75 -17.29
CA TYR A 292 -6.30 11.76 -16.23
C TYR A 292 -4.96 11.92 -15.51
N ALA A 293 -4.94 11.76 -14.19
CA ALA A 293 -3.69 11.59 -13.43
C ALA A 293 -3.50 10.12 -13.05
N ASP A 294 -2.41 9.51 -13.52
CA ASP A 294 -2.01 8.12 -13.24
C ASP A 294 -0.97 8.04 -12.10
N GLY A 295 -0.59 9.20 -11.55
CA GLY A 295 0.24 9.38 -10.36
C GLY A 295 0.14 10.82 -9.82
N PRO A 296 0.88 11.18 -8.75
CA PRO A 296 0.86 12.52 -8.18
C PRO A 296 1.20 13.60 -9.22
N THR A 297 0.21 14.42 -9.57
CA THR A 297 0.33 15.38 -10.68
C THR A 297 -0.05 16.78 -10.22
N ASP A 298 0.85 17.74 -10.45
CA ASP A 298 0.59 19.16 -10.20
C ASP A 298 0.86 19.99 -11.46
N ILE A 299 -0.21 20.49 -12.06
CA ILE A 299 -0.18 21.33 -13.26
C ILE A 299 0.04 22.79 -12.83
N SER A 300 1.28 23.25 -12.95
CA SER A 300 1.72 24.57 -12.45
C SER A 300 1.27 25.79 -13.27
N THR A 301 1.37 26.97 -12.65
CA THR A 301 0.92 28.27 -13.19
C THR A 301 1.93 28.99 -14.09
N GLN A 302 3.10 28.43 -14.36
CA GLN A 302 4.24 29.23 -14.84
C GLN A 302 4.09 29.90 -16.21
N ASN A 303 3.04 29.64 -17.01
CA ASN A 303 2.96 30.08 -18.42
C ASN A 303 1.68 30.82 -18.87
N SER A 304 0.82 31.37 -17.99
CA SER A 304 -0.47 32.01 -18.38
C SER A 304 -1.38 31.14 -19.27
N ALA A 305 -1.13 29.82 -19.31
CA ALA A 305 -1.85 28.85 -20.13
C ALA A 305 -3.27 28.60 -19.59
N VAL A 306 -4.23 28.46 -20.51
CA VAL A 306 -5.66 28.24 -20.23
C VAL A 306 -6.06 26.88 -20.77
N ILE A 307 -6.82 26.14 -19.96
CA ILE A 307 -7.50 24.89 -20.36
C ILE A 307 -8.92 25.26 -20.81
N THR A 308 -9.23 25.03 -22.08
CA THR A 308 -10.55 25.32 -22.67
C THR A 308 -11.36 24.04 -22.84
N LEU A 309 -12.55 23.98 -22.23
CA LEU A 309 -13.54 22.94 -22.45
C LEU A 309 -14.35 23.33 -23.69
N VAL A 310 -14.20 22.58 -24.79
CA VAL A 310 -14.93 22.87 -26.04
C VAL A 310 -16.27 22.12 -26.15
N ALA A 311 -16.50 21.17 -25.23
CA ALA A 311 -17.75 20.47 -24.99
C ALA A 311 -17.78 20.00 -23.52
N ASP A 312 -18.83 19.31 -23.11
CA ASP A 312 -18.85 18.61 -21.82
C ASP A 312 -17.63 17.69 -21.72
N THR A 313 -16.81 17.94 -20.69
CA THR A 313 -15.48 17.34 -20.58
C THR A 313 -15.31 16.71 -19.21
N ALA A 314 -14.77 15.49 -19.20
CA ALA A 314 -14.50 14.78 -17.97
C ALA A 314 -13.03 14.78 -17.59
N PHE A 315 -12.78 14.73 -16.29
CA PHE A 315 -11.47 14.65 -15.67
C PHE A 315 -11.47 13.52 -14.65
N GLY A 316 -10.38 12.76 -14.59
CA GLY A 316 -10.20 11.69 -13.61
C GLY A 316 -8.82 11.74 -12.95
N ALA A 317 -8.69 10.99 -11.87
CA ALA A 317 -7.43 10.77 -11.20
C ALA A 317 -7.44 9.36 -10.62
N ARG A 318 -6.25 8.77 -10.52
CA ARG A 318 -5.99 7.53 -9.79
C ARG A 318 -6.50 7.68 -8.36
N SER A 319 -7.03 6.59 -7.81
CA SER A 319 -7.61 6.58 -6.48
C SER A 319 -6.60 6.43 -5.34
N GLY A 320 -5.30 6.64 -5.62
CA GLY A 320 -4.26 6.53 -4.60
C GLY A 320 -4.37 7.69 -3.62
N ARG A 321 -4.06 7.48 -2.32
CA ARG A 321 -4.20 8.54 -1.30
C ARG A 321 -3.32 9.76 -1.54
N SER A 322 -2.16 9.56 -2.19
CA SER A 322 -1.20 10.59 -2.57
C SER A 322 -1.37 11.10 -4.00
N ASP A 323 -2.25 10.49 -4.80
CA ASP A 323 -2.17 10.54 -6.28
C ASP A 323 -3.23 11.47 -6.87
N GLY A 324 -3.40 12.65 -6.27
CA GLY A 324 -4.36 13.66 -6.73
C GLY A 324 -3.88 14.39 -7.99
N LEU A 325 -4.85 14.86 -8.79
CA LEU A 325 -4.62 15.81 -9.87
C LEU A 325 -4.83 17.24 -9.35
N ILE A 326 -3.76 18.02 -9.23
CA ILE A 326 -3.82 19.43 -8.88
C ILE A 326 -3.75 20.26 -10.16
N ILE A 327 -4.75 21.12 -10.40
CA ILE A 327 -4.81 21.99 -11.58
C ILE A 327 -4.78 23.45 -11.15
N ARG A 328 -3.62 24.10 -11.29
CA ARG A 328 -3.46 25.52 -10.94
C ARG A 328 -3.72 26.46 -12.11
N GLN A 329 -3.79 25.92 -13.33
CA GLN A 329 -4.15 26.68 -14.52
C GLN A 329 -5.64 27.00 -14.53
N ARG A 330 -6.00 28.13 -15.14
CA ARG A 330 -7.40 28.51 -15.31
C ARG A 330 -8.10 27.59 -16.30
N ILE A 331 -9.27 27.08 -15.91
CA ILE A 331 -10.16 26.33 -16.79
C ILE A 331 -11.29 27.25 -17.27
N VAL A 332 -11.58 27.27 -18.57
CA VAL A 332 -12.67 28.03 -19.18
C VAL A 332 -13.58 27.14 -20.02
N GLY A 333 -14.90 27.30 -19.91
CA GLY A 333 -15.87 26.62 -20.78
C GLY A 333 -16.26 27.45 -22.00
N ALA A 334 -16.31 26.84 -23.18
CA ALA A 334 -16.90 27.44 -24.37
C ALA A 334 -18.42 27.21 -24.39
N GLY A 335 -19.21 28.29 -24.51
CA GLY A 335 -20.68 28.18 -24.51
C GLY A 335 -21.20 27.48 -23.25
N SER A 336 -22.03 26.45 -23.43
CA SER A 336 -22.67 25.65 -22.37
C SER A 336 -21.84 24.45 -21.90
N SER A 337 -20.54 24.38 -22.22
CA SER A 337 -19.68 23.24 -21.86
C SER A 337 -19.55 23.08 -20.34
N GLY A 338 -19.71 21.84 -19.86
CA GLY A 338 -19.61 21.45 -18.45
C GLY A 338 -18.31 20.73 -18.07
N PHE A 339 -18.09 20.66 -16.76
CA PHE A 339 -16.98 19.95 -16.11
C PHE A 339 -17.53 18.71 -15.39
N THR A 340 -16.96 17.54 -15.67
CA THR A 340 -17.34 16.29 -14.99
C THR A 340 -16.15 15.67 -14.27
N LYS A 341 -16.27 15.44 -12.96
CA LYS A 341 -15.32 14.64 -12.17
C LYS A 341 -15.71 13.16 -12.25
N LEU A 342 -14.79 12.30 -12.69
CA LEU A 342 -14.94 10.84 -12.80
C LEU A 342 -13.97 10.08 -11.88
N GLY A 343 -14.26 8.81 -11.62
CA GLY A 343 -13.43 7.89 -10.84
C GLY A 343 -13.35 8.24 -9.36
N SER A 344 -12.77 7.36 -8.55
CA SER A 344 -12.71 7.50 -7.09
C SER A 344 -11.54 8.37 -6.59
N GLY A 345 -10.66 8.84 -7.49
CA GLY A 345 -9.54 9.75 -7.21
C GLY A 345 -9.92 11.16 -6.80
N LEU A 346 -8.90 11.94 -6.43
CA LEU A 346 -8.97 13.36 -6.03
C LEU A 346 -8.58 14.28 -7.20
N ILE A 347 -9.42 15.26 -7.51
CA ILE A 347 -9.04 16.43 -8.32
C ILE A 347 -9.10 17.67 -7.44
N TYR A 348 -8.05 18.46 -7.42
CA TYR A 348 -7.96 19.71 -6.69
C TYR A 348 -7.81 20.90 -7.65
N LEU A 349 -8.73 21.86 -7.54
CA LEU A 349 -8.70 23.14 -8.25
C LEU A 349 -8.33 24.27 -7.26
N PRO A 350 -7.03 24.48 -6.97
CA PRO A 350 -6.58 25.57 -6.11
C PRO A 350 -6.86 26.95 -6.71
N SER A 351 -7.08 27.94 -5.86
CA SER A 351 -6.98 29.35 -6.26
C SER A 351 -5.52 29.78 -6.36
N SER A 352 -5.09 30.31 -7.50
CA SER A 352 -3.75 30.88 -7.65
C SER A 352 -3.76 32.40 -7.43
N ALA A 353 -3.84 32.87 -6.19
CA ALA A 353 -3.54 34.27 -5.88
C ALA A 353 -2.03 34.38 -5.61
N LYS A 354 -1.23 34.79 -6.61
CA LYS A 354 0.02 35.49 -6.31
C LYS A 354 -0.34 36.96 -6.12
N GLN A 355 -0.19 37.45 -4.89
CA GLN A 355 -0.36 38.86 -4.55
C GLN A 355 0.39 39.77 -5.54
N GLY A 356 -0.33 40.67 -6.22
CA GLY A 356 0.24 41.93 -6.70
C GLY A 356 0.58 42.11 -8.18
N THR A 357 0.32 41.19 -9.13
CA THR A 357 0.64 41.52 -10.56
C THR A 357 -0.23 40.91 -11.68
N GLN A 358 -1.21 40.05 -11.41
CA GLN A 358 -2.19 39.63 -12.45
C GLN A 358 -3.58 39.50 -11.84
N GLY A 359 -4.58 40.15 -12.46
CA GLY A 359 -5.97 40.16 -11.98
C GLY A 359 -6.61 38.76 -11.93
N ASN A 360 -7.57 38.58 -11.01
CA ASN A 360 -8.38 37.37 -10.75
C ASN A 360 -8.50 36.36 -11.92
N GLN A 361 -7.96 35.15 -11.76
CA GLN A 361 -8.00 34.05 -12.74
C GLN A 361 -8.82 32.83 -12.24
N ALA A 362 -10.06 33.03 -11.76
CA ALA A 362 -10.92 31.92 -11.37
C ALA A 362 -11.26 31.02 -12.57
N SER A 363 -11.34 29.70 -12.34
CA SER A 363 -11.92 28.79 -13.32
C SER A 363 -13.42 29.08 -13.49
N GLN A 364 -13.90 29.11 -14.75
CA GLN A 364 -15.23 29.60 -15.12
C GLN A 364 -15.83 28.83 -16.30
N TRP A 365 -17.04 28.30 -16.11
CA TRP A 365 -17.87 27.73 -17.16
C TRP A 365 -19.35 27.88 -16.79
N THR A 366 -20.24 27.68 -17.76
CA THR A 366 -21.70 27.83 -17.57
C THR A 366 -22.46 26.50 -17.60
N GLY A 367 -21.86 25.45 -18.19
CA GLY A 367 -22.40 24.09 -18.13
C GLY A 367 -22.33 23.51 -16.71
N ALA A 368 -22.87 22.30 -16.54
CA ALA A 368 -22.91 21.66 -15.24
C ALA A 368 -21.52 21.34 -14.68
N THR A 369 -21.36 21.48 -13.36
CA THR A 369 -20.28 20.88 -12.60
C THR A 369 -20.81 19.57 -12.01
N ALA A 370 -20.54 18.46 -12.69
CA ALA A 370 -21.00 17.14 -12.27
C ALA A 370 -19.90 16.38 -11.52
N ILE A 371 -20.24 15.79 -10.38
CA ILE A 371 -19.34 14.95 -9.59
C ILE A 371 -19.91 13.53 -9.56
N ASN A 372 -19.42 12.70 -10.48
CA ASN A 372 -19.92 11.34 -10.69
C ASN A 372 -19.15 10.28 -9.87
N GLY A 373 -18.18 10.71 -9.06
CA GLY A 373 -17.38 9.82 -8.23
C GLY A 373 -16.16 10.52 -7.62
N GLY A 374 -15.63 9.96 -6.55
CA GLY A 374 -14.43 10.47 -5.88
C GLY A 374 -14.62 11.88 -5.33
N VAL A 375 -13.54 12.68 -5.36
CA VAL A 375 -13.52 14.00 -4.71
C VAL A 375 -13.11 15.10 -5.67
N LEU A 376 -13.94 16.14 -5.77
CA LEU A 376 -13.55 17.43 -6.34
C LEU A 376 -13.27 18.39 -5.18
N ARG A 377 -12.00 18.74 -4.98
CA ARG A 377 -11.56 19.70 -3.99
C ARG A 377 -11.49 21.10 -4.59
N VAL A 378 -12.03 22.07 -3.88
CA VAL A 378 -11.99 23.50 -4.22
C VAL A 378 -11.52 24.31 -3.02
N GLY A 379 -10.74 25.36 -3.25
CA GLY A 379 -10.32 26.27 -2.17
C GLY A 379 -8.87 26.71 -2.25
N LEU A 380 -8.39 27.31 -1.16
CA LEU A 380 -7.13 28.05 -1.11
C LEU A 380 -5.93 27.14 -0.79
N GLU A 381 -4.74 27.50 -1.27
CA GLU A 381 -3.48 26.93 -0.77
C GLU A 381 -2.79 27.80 0.29
N THR A 382 -3.08 29.10 0.28
CA THR A 382 -2.55 30.12 1.19
C THR A 382 -3.68 31.05 1.64
N ASN A 383 -3.46 31.85 2.69
CA ASN A 383 -4.48 32.61 3.45
C ASN A 383 -5.22 33.74 2.69
N ASP A 384 -5.14 33.81 1.36
CA ASP A 384 -5.76 34.88 0.58
C ASP A 384 -7.17 34.46 0.16
N TRP A 385 -8.16 35.16 0.71
CA TRP A 385 -9.56 34.97 0.39
C TRP A 385 -9.78 35.14 -1.12
N TRP A 386 -10.79 34.46 -1.68
CA TRP A 386 -11.31 34.55 -3.07
C TRP A 386 -10.47 33.95 -4.24
N ALA A 387 -11.14 33.02 -4.98
CA ALA A 387 -10.98 32.66 -6.42
C ALA A 387 -10.30 31.30 -6.81
N GLY A 388 -10.95 30.15 -6.55
CA GLY A 388 -10.64 28.85 -7.19
C GLY A 388 -11.61 28.49 -8.32
N LEU A 389 -12.87 28.21 -7.95
CA LEU A 389 -14.00 27.94 -8.85
C LEU A 389 -15.20 28.82 -8.47
N SER A 390 -15.80 29.53 -9.42
CA SER A 390 -17.06 30.25 -9.21
C SER A 390 -18.24 29.32 -9.45
N LEU A 391 -18.81 28.78 -8.37
CA LEU A 391 -20.00 27.92 -8.47
C LEU A 391 -21.31 28.70 -8.73
N ALA A 392 -21.29 30.03 -8.68
CA ALA A 392 -22.47 30.86 -8.95
C ALA A 392 -22.94 30.83 -10.41
N SER A 393 -22.06 30.46 -11.35
CA SER A 393 -22.33 30.47 -12.80
C SER A 393 -22.67 29.10 -13.38
N THR A 394 -22.68 28.05 -12.56
CA THR A 394 -22.81 26.65 -12.98
C THR A 394 -23.79 25.91 -12.07
N PRO A 395 -24.61 24.97 -12.58
CA PRO A 395 -25.35 24.05 -11.73
C PRO A 395 -24.42 22.96 -11.17
N LEU A 396 -24.47 22.72 -9.86
CA LEU A 396 -23.74 21.64 -9.19
C LEU A 396 -24.60 20.36 -9.18
N GLN A 397 -24.04 19.25 -9.67
CA GLN A 397 -24.74 17.97 -9.75
C GLN A 397 -23.96 16.87 -9.04
N PHE A 398 -24.62 16.22 -8.08
CA PHE A 398 -24.08 15.04 -7.40
C PHE A 398 -24.63 13.75 -8.04
N ASN A 399 -23.72 12.88 -8.47
CA ASN A 399 -24.06 11.56 -9.02
C ASN A 399 -22.99 10.51 -8.65
N GLY A 400 -22.57 10.49 -7.39
CA GLY A 400 -21.62 9.51 -6.84
C GLY A 400 -20.44 10.10 -6.08
N GLY A 401 -20.20 11.42 -6.15
CA GLY A 401 -18.99 12.03 -5.60
C GLY A 401 -19.22 13.12 -4.54
N ILE A 402 -18.11 13.70 -4.09
CA ILE A 402 -18.04 14.64 -2.98
C ILE A 402 -17.40 15.95 -3.46
N LEU A 403 -17.99 17.08 -3.06
CA LEU A 403 -17.35 18.40 -3.11
C LEU A 403 -16.60 18.60 -1.80
N GLU A 404 -15.29 18.77 -1.87
CA GLU A 404 -14.44 18.96 -0.69
C GLU A 404 -13.91 20.39 -0.64
N PHE A 405 -14.01 21.02 0.53
CA PHE A 405 -13.54 22.37 0.75
C PHE A 405 -12.13 22.36 1.32
N ARG A 406 -11.31 23.32 0.90
CA ARG A 406 -10.01 23.60 1.52
C ARG A 406 -9.92 25.07 1.90
N ALA A 407 -9.99 25.34 3.19
CA ALA A 407 -9.71 26.66 3.74
C ALA A 407 -8.28 26.76 4.29
N PRO A 408 -7.72 27.97 4.44
CA PRO A 408 -6.50 28.18 5.19
C PRO A 408 -6.71 27.83 6.67
N ASP A 409 -5.66 27.29 7.29
CA ASP A 409 -5.70 26.72 8.64
C ASP A 409 -6.10 27.71 9.77
N SER A 410 -6.12 29.01 9.49
CA SER A 410 -6.24 30.07 10.50
C SER A 410 -7.59 30.81 10.52
N ASP A 411 -8.57 30.50 9.67
CA ASP A 411 -9.80 31.30 9.57
C ASP A 411 -11.06 30.42 9.29
N PRO A 412 -12.15 30.53 10.09
CA PRO A 412 -13.40 29.86 9.76
C PRO A 412 -13.95 30.33 8.41
N THR A 413 -14.22 29.38 7.51
CA THR A 413 -14.84 29.69 6.22
C THR A 413 -16.25 30.26 6.42
N PRO A 414 -16.69 31.22 5.57
CA PRO A 414 -18.10 31.50 5.46
C PRO A 414 -18.86 30.21 5.09
N PRO A 415 -20.05 29.95 5.66
CA PRO A 415 -20.81 28.74 5.35
C PRO A 415 -21.04 28.62 3.85
N PHE A 416 -20.76 27.45 3.29
CA PHE A 416 -21.15 27.15 1.91
C PHE A 416 -22.68 27.09 1.84
N GLY A 417 -23.26 27.85 0.91
CA GLY A 417 -24.70 27.82 0.69
C GLY A 417 -25.09 27.89 -0.78
N MET A 418 -26.08 27.08 -1.16
CA MET A 418 -26.70 27.04 -2.47
C MET A 418 -28.20 26.78 -2.34
N THR A 419 -28.98 27.23 -3.31
CA THR A 419 -30.40 26.84 -3.42
C THR A 419 -30.53 25.50 -4.15
N LEU A 420 -31.60 24.75 -3.86
CA LEU A 420 -31.88 23.49 -4.56
C LEU A 420 -32.49 23.79 -5.93
N GLY A 421 -32.03 23.08 -6.96
CA GLY A 421 -32.56 23.21 -8.32
C GLY A 421 -31.54 22.87 -9.41
N THR A 422 -31.92 23.13 -10.66
CA THR A 422 -31.15 22.74 -11.87
C THR A 422 -30.44 23.90 -12.56
N GLY A 423 -30.67 25.14 -12.11
CA GLY A 423 -30.10 26.36 -12.68
C GLY A 423 -28.70 26.71 -12.15
N ALA A 424 -28.10 27.75 -12.72
CA ALA A 424 -26.80 28.27 -12.28
C ALA A 424 -26.83 28.71 -10.80
N GLY A 425 -25.80 28.36 -10.03
CA GLY A 425 -25.74 28.63 -8.60
C GLY A 425 -26.67 27.77 -7.74
N GLN A 426 -27.26 26.72 -8.34
CA GLN A 426 -28.10 25.75 -7.65
C GLN A 426 -27.42 24.38 -7.57
N VAL A 427 -27.85 23.57 -6.61
CA VAL A 427 -27.39 22.20 -6.39
C VAL A 427 -28.52 21.19 -6.49
N GLN A 428 -28.22 20.02 -7.06
CA GLN A 428 -29.12 18.87 -7.10
C GLN A 428 -28.38 17.55 -6.92
N TRP A 429 -29.11 16.55 -6.42
CA TRP A 429 -28.68 15.16 -6.39
C TRP A 429 -29.41 14.36 -7.46
N LEU A 430 -28.64 13.74 -8.35
CA LEU A 430 -29.10 12.74 -9.33
C LEU A 430 -28.87 11.31 -8.82
N GLY A 431 -27.98 11.16 -7.83
CA GLY A 431 -27.67 9.91 -7.13
C GLY A 431 -27.04 10.22 -5.76
N ASP A 432 -26.03 9.43 -5.38
CA ASP A 432 -25.26 9.68 -4.15
C ASP A 432 -24.48 11.00 -4.24
N GLY A 433 -24.18 11.60 -3.09
CA GLY A 433 -23.18 12.66 -3.03
C GLY A 433 -23.22 13.50 -1.78
N GLY A 434 -22.29 14.46 -1.68
CA GLY A 434 -22.27 15.40 -0.56
C GLY A 434 -20.93 16.13 -0.41
N PHE A 435 -20.48 16.29 0.83
CA PHE A 435 -19.50 17.31 1.19
C PHE A 435 -18.40 16.79 2.13
N SER A 436 -17.21 17.38 2.06
CA SER A 436 -16.08 17.07 2.94
C SER A 436 -15.18 18.28 3.16
N SER A 437 -14.19 18.17 4.06
CA SER A 437 -13.18 19.19 4.32
C SER A 437 -11.75 18.65 4.38
N ALA A 438 -10.82 19.41 3.80
CA ALA A 438 -9.41 19.07 3.60
C ALA A 438 -8.43 19.87 4.49
N ALA A 439 -8.89 20.64 5.47
CA ALA A 439 -8.00 21.34 6.41
C ALA A 439 -8.63 21.62 7.77
N VAL A 440 -9.67 22.45 7.80
CA VAL A 440 -10.34 22.94 9.02
C VAL A 440 -11.79 22.47 9.07
N SER A 441 -12.55 22.88 10.09
CA SER A 441 -13.98 22.61 10.11
C SER A 441 -14.70 23.52 9.11
N ASP A 442 -15.42 22.94 8.13
CA ASP A 442 -16.24 23.68 7.16
C ASP A 442 -17.73 23.48 7.46
N THR A 443 -18.56 24.47 7.08
CA THR A 443 -20.02 24.44 7.30
C THR A 443 -20.79 24.51 5.98
N VAL A 444 -21.84 23.70 5.84
CA VAL A 444 -22.75 23.65 4.70
C VAL A 444 -24.19 23.91 5.14
N THR A 445 -24.82 24.90 4.51
CA THR A 445 -26.21 25.30 4.72
C THR A 445 -26.91 25.50 3.37
N LEU A 446 -27.82 24.60 3.01
CA LEU A 446 -28.55 24.65 1.75
C LEU A 446 -29.88 25.39 1.88
N ASN A 447 -30.39 25.91 0.77
CA ASN A 447 -31.73 26.52 0.66
C ASN A 447 -32.06 27.53 1.77
N GLY A 448 -31.06 28.34 2.19
CA GLY A 448 -31.21 29.33 3.25
C GLY A 448 -31.44 28.76 4.66
N GLY A 449 -31.12 27.48 4.88
CA GLY A 449 -31.32 26.79 6.16
C GLY A 449 -32.71 26.18 6.35
N ASN A 450 -33.59 26.27 5.34
CA ASN A 450 -34.89 25.61 5.37
C ASN A 450 -34.78 24.09 5.52
N SER A 451 -35.81 23.48 6.11
CA SER A 451 -35.92 22.03 6.24
C SER A 451 -35.90 21.34 4.87
N LEU A 452 -35.15 20.25 4.77
CA LEU A 452 -35.00 19.45 3.56
C LEU A 452 -35.76 18.13 3.69
N THR A 453 -36.44 17.68 2.64
CA THR A 453 -37.16 16.40 2.65
C THR A 453 -36.43 15.39 1.78
N TRP A 454 -35.96 14.29 2.37
CA TRP A 454 -35.25 13.23 1.65
C TRP A 454 -36.11 12.60 0.55
N GLY A 455 -35.54 12.43 -0.64
CA GLY A 455 -36.21 11.81 -1.78
C GLY A 455 -37.13 12.76 -2.56
N SER A 456 -37.08 14.07 -2.29
CA SER A 456 -37.86 15.08 -2.99
C SER A 456 -37.13 16.44 -3.04
N GLY A 457 -37.64 17.38 -3.84
CA GLY A 457 -37.10 18.75 -3.87
C GLY A 457 -35.65 18.86 -4.32
N PHE A 458 -35.18 17.96 -5.18
CA PHE A 458 -33.78 17.88 -5.66
C PHE A 458 -32.74 17.50 -4.59
N PHE A 459 -33.18 17.15 -3.37
CA PHE A 459 -32.34 16.64 -2.30
C PHE A 459 -32.37 15.11 -2.28
N VAL A 460 -31.18 14.51 -2.16
CA VAL A 460 -30.85 13.06 -2.14
C VAL A 460 -32.02 12.13 -2.49
N PRO A 461 -32.02 11.51 -3.69
CA PRO A 461 -33.08 10.58 -4.12
C PRO A 461 -33.30 9.41 -3.16
N THR A 462 -34.50 8.83 -3.19
CA THR A 462 -34.77 7.58 -2.47
C THR A 462 -33.87 6.46 -3.01
N GLY A 463 -33.20 5.75 -2.11
CA GLY A 463 -32.20 4.73 -2.46
C GLY A 463 -30.77 5.27 -2.59
N SER A 464 -30.58 6.59 -2.58
CA SER A 464 -29.26 7.24 -2.61
C SER A 464 -28.78 7.65 -1.22
N LYS A 465 -27.48 7.92 -1.12
CA LYS A 465 -26.73 8.18 0.11
C LYS A 465 -26.30 9.64 0.21
N LEU A 466 -26.38 10.19 1.42
CA LEU A 466 -25.68 11.43 1.74
C LEU A 466 -24.25 11.11 2.15
N LEU A 467 -23.28 11.63 1.42
CA LEU A 467 -21.85 11.42 1.68
C LEU A 467 -21.30 12.61 2.48
N LEU A 468 -20.83 12.37 3.70
CA LEU A 468 -20.24 13.41 4.54
C LEU A 468 -18.85 12.96 4.99
N SER A 469 -17.79 13.69 4.63
CA SER A 469 -16.38 13.26 4.73
C SER A 469 -15.92 12.33 3.59
N SER A 470 -14.62 12.38 3.29
CA SER A 470 -13.96 11.62 2.24
C SER A 470 -12.71 10.90 2.79
N ARG A 471 -12.18 9.93 2.04
CA ARG A 471 -10.89 9.28 2.37
C ARG A 471 -9.68 10.21 2.35
N TYR A 472 -9.82 11.40 1.75
CA TYR A 472 -8.78 12.44 1.67
C TYR A 472 -8.99 13.57 2.70
N ALA A 473 -10.07 13.49 3.47
CA ALA A 473 -10.43 14.51 4.45
C ALA A 473 -9.40 14.57 5.57
N THR A 474 -9.16 15.78 6.05
CA THR A 474 -8.41 16.05 7.28
C THR A 474 -9.21 16.89 8.26
N GLY A 475 -10.27 17.58 7.79
CA GLY A 475 -11.14 18.46 8.59
C GLY A 475 -12.55 17.88 8.82
N GLU A 476 -13.29 18.52 9.72
CA GLU A 476 -14.71 18.20 10.00
C GLU A 476 -15.63 18.89 9.00
N ILE A 477 -16.70 18.21 8.55
CA ILE A 477 -17.79 18.85 7.80
C ILE A 477 -19.04 18.98 8.66
N THR A 478 -19.57 20.19 8.80
CA THR A 478 -20.82 20.48 9.51
C THR A 478 -21.97 20.74 8.53
N PHE A 479 -23.02 19.94 8.57
CA PHE A 479 -24.24 20.11 7.78
C PHE A 479 -25.38 20.64 8.66
N THR A 480 -25.94 21.80 8.32
CA THR A 480 -26.80 22.54 9.27
C THR A 480 -28.30 22.40 9.07
N ASN A 481 -28.75 21.99 7.89
CA ASN A 481 -30.18 21.91 7.60
C ASN A 481 -30.89 20.87 8.47
N GLU A 482 -32.13 21.18 8.85
CA GLU A 482 -33.07 20.16 9.31
C GLU A 482 -33.40 19.20 8.16
N ILE A 483 -33.63 17.92 8.48
CA ILE A 483 -33.95 16.91 7.48
C ILE A 483 -35.14 16.07 7.93
N ASP A 484 -36.20 16.05 7.11
CA ASP A 484 -37.27 15.05 7.18
C ASP A 484 -36.83 13.79 6.43
N LEU A 485 -36.66 12.70 7.17
CA LEU A 485 -36.26 11.38 6.67
C LEU A 485 -37.41 10.67 5.93
N GLY A 486 -38.65 11.15 6.07
CA GLY A 486 -39.85 10.50 5.57
C GLY A 486 -40.16 9.21 6.33
N SER A 487 -40.49 8.13 5.61
CA SER A 487 -40.94 6.86 6.18
C SER A 487 -39.98 5.68 5.93
N GLN A 488 -38.75 5.95 5.47
CA GLN A 488 -37.77 4.92 5.11
C GLN A 488 -36.43 5.10 5.83
N LEU A 489 -35.61 4.04 5.84
CA LEU A 489 -34.24 4.09 6.32
C LEU A 489 -33.36 4.86 5.32
N ARG A 490 -32.65 5.90 5.78
CA ARG A 490 -31.81 6.78 4.97
C ARG A 490 -30.34 6.58 5.29
N GLU A 491 -29.50 6.39 4.28
CA GLU A 491 -28.07 6.15 4.48
C GLU A 491 -27.28 7.45 4.53
N VAL A 492 -26.56 7.64 5.64
CA VAL A 492 -25.52 8.67 5.78
C VAL A 492 -24.18 7.96 5.89
N ARG A 493 -23.34 8.14 4.89
CA ARG A 493 -22.02 7.52 4.81
C ARG A 493 -20.96 8.52 5.23
N VAL A 494 -20.14 8.14 6.20
CA VAL A 494 -18.98 8.94 6.65
C VAL A 494 -17.71 8.15 6.53
N GLU A 495 -16.83 8.61 5.66
CA GLU A 495 -15.53 7.97 5.46
C GLU A 495 -14.49 8.44 6.47
N ARG A 496 -13.57 7.52 6.81
CA ARG A 496 -12.36 7.81 7.57
C ARG A 496 -11.38 8.55 6.66
N GLY A 497 -10.98 9.75 7.08
CA GLY A 497 -10.00 10.57 6.37
C GLY A 497 -8.57 10.06 6.45
N VAL A 498 -7.62 10.91 6.06
CA VAL A 498 -6.19 10.66 6.26
C VAL A 498 -5.74 11.16 7.63
N ARG A 499 -4.76 10.47 8.22
CA ARG A 499 -4.08 10.97 9.41
C ARG A 499 -3.33 12.24 9.04
N SER A 500 -3.68 13.36 9.65
CA SER A 500 -2.93 14.62 9.54
C SER A 500 -2.03 14.78 10.75
N THR A 501 -1.02 15.64 10.66
CA THR A 501 -0.27 16.14 11.83
C THR A 501 -0.54 17.63 11.99
N ASP A 502 -0.69 18.11 13.22
CA ASP A 502 -0.71 19.56 13.47
C ASP A 502 0.66 20.20 13.16
N ALA A 503 0.72 21.53 13.24
CA ALA A 503 1.94 22.30 13.05
C ALA A 503 3.07 21.94 14.04
N GLN A 504 2.77 21.21 15.12
CA GLN A 504 3.73 20.73 16.10
C GLN A 504 4.17 19.27 15.80
N GLY A 505 3.71 18.68 14.70
CA GLY A 505 4.01 17.31 14.30
C GLY A 505 3.19 16.25 15.05
N ASN A 506 2.22 16.64 15.88
CA ASN A 506 1.36 15.68 16.57
C ASN A 506 0.28 15.19 15.61
N PRO A 507 0.01 13.88 15.54
CA PRO A 507 -1.13 13.37 14.82
C PRO A 507 -2.44 14.02 15.29
N VAL A 508 -3.25 14.50 14.36
CA VAL A 508 -4.59 15.00 14.62
C VAL A 508 -5.56 14.34 13.65
N GLU A 509 -6.54 13.64 14.21
CA GLU A 509 -7.61 13.00 13.43
C GLU A 509 -8.91 13.77 13.62
N ASN A 510 -9.11 14.77 12.75
CA ASN A 510 -10.28 15.64 12.75
C ASN A 510 -11.31 15.28 11.66
N ALA A 511 -11.02 14.30 10.80
CA ALA A 511 -11.93 13.88 9.73
C ALA A 511 -13.17 13.16 10.29
N ARG A 512 -14.27 13.90 10.40
CA ARG A 512 -15.59 13.46 10.86
C ARG A 512 -16.70 14.33 10.25
N ALA A 513 -17.94 13.91 10.41
CA ALA A 513 -19.10 14.67 10.00
C ALA A 513 -19.98 15.04 11.19
N ARG A 514 -20.51 16.26 11.20
CA ARG A 514 -21.46 16.75 12.20
C ARG A 514 -22.74 17.22 11.51
N MET A 515 -23.89 16.78 12.01
CA MET A 515 -25.20 17.28 11.63
C MET A 515 -25.79 18.07 12.79
N THR A 516 -26.11 19.34 12.56
CA THR A 516 -26.64 20.24 13.61
C THR A 516 -28.13 20.51 13.48
N GLY A 517 -28.71 20.32 12.30
CA GLY A 517 -30.15 20.40 12.10
C GLY A 517 -30.89 19.21 12.72
N ALA A 518 -32.14 19.42 13.10
CA ALA A 518 -32.99 18.36 13.65
C ALA A 518 -33.35 17.33 12.57
N LEU A 519 -33.35 16.06 12.97
CA LEU A 519 -33.83 14.94 12.15
C LEU A 519 -35.24 14.54 12.57
N SER A 520 -36.17 14.47 11.61
CA SER A 520 -37.58 14.14 11.83
C SER A 520 -38.04 13.05 10.85
N GLY A 521 -39.22 12.47 11.10
CA GLY A 521 -39.84 11.48 10.21
C GLY A 521 -40.59 10.37 10.96
N THR A 522 -41.79 10.05 10.50
CA THR A 522 -42.61 8.97 11.08
C THR A 522 -42.32 7.67 10.33
N GLY A 523 -41.68 6.71 11.02
CA GLY A 523 -41.21 5.44 10.43
C GLY A 523 -39.87 5.55 9.69
N GLY A 524 -39.41 6.77 9.38
CA GLY A 524 -38.09 7.02 8.82
C GLY A 524 -36.96 6.89 9.85
N GLY A 525 -35.81 6.41 9.41
CA GLY A 525 -34.66 6.11 10.28
C GLY A 525 -33.32 6.40 9.59
N ILE A 526 -32.22 6.13 10.29
CA ILE A 526 -30.86 6.40 9.81
C ILE A 526 -30.06 5.10 9.73
N LEU A 527 -29.37 4.90 8.62
CA LEU A 527 -28.32 3.90 8.44
C LEU A 527 -26.97 4.62 8.37
N LYS A 528 -26.10 4.37 9.34
CA LYS A 528 -24.73 4.88 9.36
C LYS A 528 -23.75 3.84 8.77
N THR A 529 -23.09 4.22 7.68
CA THR A 529 -22.02 3.45 6.99
C THR A 529 -20.73 4.26 6.87
N GLY A 530 -19.66 3.64 6.37
CA GLY A 530 -18.32 4.21 6.31
C GLY A 530 -17.62 4.19 7.67
N LEU A 531 -16.29 4.10 7.66
CA LEU A 531 -15.50 3.89 8.87
C LEU A 531 -15.34 5.15 9.75
N GLY A 532 -15.83 6.31 9.32
CA GLY A 532 -15.69 7.57 10.05
C GLY A 532 -16.78 7.83 11.10
N LEU A 533 -16.59 8.90 11.87
CA LEU A 533 -17.52 9.36 12.91
C LEU A 533 -18.61 10.30 12.35
N LEU A 534 -19.88 9.96 12.57
CA LEU A 534 -21.02 10.87 12.39
C LEU A 534 -21.50 11.39 13.74
N TRP A 535 -21.69 12.71 13.89
CA TRP A 535 -22.23 13.33 15.10
C TRP A 535 -23.57 14.02 14.86
N LEU A 536 -24.63 13.48 15.43
CA LEU A 536 -25.98 14.05 15.46
C LEU A 536 -26.13 14.99 16.67
N SER A 537 -25.76 16.25 16.48
CA SER A 537 -25.62 17.21 17.58
C SER A 537 -26.89 17.96 17.98
N SER A 538 -27.97 17.84 17.20
CA SER A 538 -29.26 18.43 17.57
C SER A 538 -29.90 17.68 18.73
N SER A 539 -30.34 18.41 19.75
CA SER A 539 -31.15 17.86 20.84
C SER A 539 -32.62 17.65 20.45
N GLN A 540 -33.04 18.07 19.25
CA GLN A 540 -34.43 18.08 18.79
C GLN A 540 -34.78 16.94 17.81
N ASN A 541 -33.90 15.95 17.65
CA ASN A 541 -34.20 14.77 16.82
C ASN A 541 -35.49 14.08 17.32
N SER A 542 -36.40 13.75 16.40
CA SER A 542 -37.76 13.26 16.72
C SER A 542 -38.26 12.12 15.82
N TYR A 543 -37.38 11.52 15.01
CA TYR A 543 -37.75 10.39 14.14
C TYR A 543 -38.04 9.09 14.93
N SER A 544 -38.85 8.20 14.34
CA SER A 544 -39.31 6.96 15.00
C SER A 544 -38.83 5.66 14.35
N GLY A 545 -38.23 5.69 13.16
CA GLY A 545 -37.57 4.53 12.56
C GLY A 545 -36.25 4.16 13.25
N PRO A 546 -35.65 3.02 12.90
CA PRO A 546 -34.43 2.53 13.55
C PRO A 546 -33.21 3.40 13.24
N THR A 547 -32.26 3.40 14.16
CA THR A 547 -30.91 3.93 13.99
C THR A 547 -29.95 2.75 13.89
N VAL A 548 -29.52 2.44 12.67
CA VAL A 548 -28.64 1.29 12.37
C VAL A 548 -27.20 1.79 12.24
N ILE A 549 -26.28 1.21 13.00
CA ILE A 549 -24.85 1.53 12.97
C ILE A 549 -24.11 0.32 12.40
N ARG A 550 -23.82 0.37 11.09
CA ARG A 550 -23.15 -0.72 10.38
C ARG A 550 -21.63 -0.58 10.38
N GLU A 551 -21.12 0.65 10.29
CA GLU A 551 -19.68 0.94 10.25
C GLU A 551 -19.32 2.24 10.98
N GLY A 552 -18.08 2.31 11.47
CA GLY A 552 -17.55 3.48 12.17
C GLY A 552 -18.31 3.78 13.46
N ALA A 553 -18.40 5.07 13.80
CA ALA A 553 -19.07 5.54 15.01
C ALA A 553 -20.24 6.48 14.72
N LEU A 554 -21.30 6.40 15.53
CA LEU A 554 -22.39 7.37 15.57
C LEU A 554 -22.48 8.00 16.98
N ARG A 555 -22.34 9.32 17.07
CA ARG A 555 -22.41 10.10 18.31
C ARG A 555 -23.67 10.97 18.33
N GLY A 556 -24.22 11.21 19.51
CA GLY A 556 -25.24 12.26 19.71
C GLY A 556 -26.60 11.75 20.19
N ASN A 557 -27.61 12.63 20.10
CA ASN A 557 -28.94 12.37 20.68
C ASN A 557 -29.80 11.50 19.75
N ILE A 558 -29.93 10.21 20.06
CA ILE A 558 -30.83 9.29 19.39
C ILE A 558 -32.18 9.30 20.12
N PRO A 559 -33.31 9.58 19.42
CA PRO A 559 -34.63 9.63 20.06
C PRO A 559 -34.96 8.36 20.85
N ILE A 560 -35.64 8.51 21.98
CA ILE A 560 -36.10 7.37 22.80
C ILE A 560 -37.13 6.49 22.07
N SER A 561 -37.79 7.03 21.03
CA SER A 561 -38.69 6.29 20.15
C SER A 561 -37.95 5.39 19.16
N SER A 562 -36.68 5.68 18.87
CA SER A 562 -35.87 4.96 17.88
C SER A 562 -35.11 3.81 18.54
N ASN A 563 -35.14 2.64 17.91
CA ASN A 563 -34.27 1.52 18.27
C ASN A 563 -32.83 1.82 17.82
N ILE A 564 -31.85 1.44 18.63
CA ILE A 564 -30.43 1.43 18.25
C ILE A 564 -30.08 0.01 17.83
N GLU A 565 -29.66 -0.15 16.59
CA GLU A 565 -29.31 -1.44 16.00
C GLU A 565 -27.81 -1.44 15.66
N LEU A 566 -27.07 -2.32 16.33
CA LEU A 566 -25.64 -2.52 16.12
C LEU A 566 -25.43 -3.65 15.11
N ASP A 567 -24.85 -3.32 13.96
CA ASP A 567 -24.65 -4.18 12.79
C ASP A 567 -23.21 -4.05 12.23
N GLY A 568 -22.26 -3.76 13.12
CA GLY A 568 -20.83 -3.69 12.85
C GLY A 568 -20.15 -2.47 13.46
N GLY A 569 -20.84 -1.34 13.63
CA GLY A 569 -20.25 -0.12 14.18
C GLY A 569 -20.41 0.03 15.70
N VAL A 570 -20.02 1.20 16.21
CA VAL A 570 -20.11 1.55 17.64
C VAL A 570 -20.96 2.79 17.89
N LEU A 571 -21.71 2.78 19.00
CA LEU A 571 -22.38 3.96 19.53
C LEU A 571 -21.37 4.79 20.33
N ALA A 572 -21.17 6.04 19.93
CA ALA A 572 -20.30 7.00 20.60
C ALA A 572 -21.06 7.78 21.67
N LEU A 573 -20.57 7.72 22.91
CA LEU A 573 -21.26 8.16 24.12
C LEU A 573 -20.78 9.53 24.61
N ASP A 574 -21.73 10.46 24.71
CA ASP A 574 -21.59 11.78 25.35
C ASP A 574 -22.02 11.78 26.82
N THR A 575 -22.75 10.76 27.25
CA THR A 575 -23.24 10.56 28.61
C THR A 575 -23.23 9.06 28.93
N ASN A 576 -23.44 8.71 30.19
CA ASN A 576 -23.66 7.31 30.56
C ASN A 576 -24.84 6.73 29.79
N PHE A 577 -24.76 5.45 29.44
CA PHE A 577 -25.73 4.75 28.61
C PHE A 577 -26.56 3.77 29.42
N THR A 578 -27.88 3.95 29.35
CA THR A 578 -28.88 3.02 29.90
C THR A 578 -30.00 2.84 28.87
N ARG A 579 -30.15 1.63 28.31
CA ARG A 579 -31.31 1.21 27.51
C ARG A 579 -31.64 -0.26 27.76
N SER A 580 -32.94 -0.58 27.69
CA SER A 580 -33.43 -1.96 27.73
C SER A 580 -33.21 -2.66 26.38
N ARG A 581 -32.99 -3.97 26.40
CA ARG A 581 -33.09 -4.83 25.20
C ARG A 581 -34.53 -5.23 24.88
N PHE A 582 -35.44 -5.07 25.84
CA PHE A 582 -36.83 -5.53 25.78
C PHE A 582 -37.82 -4.38 25.51
N GLY A 583 -38.99 -4.72 24.95
CA GLY A 583 -40.05 -3.77 24.60
C GLY A 583 -40.16 -3.51 23.08
N PRO A 584 -41.21 -2.80 22.64
CA PRO A 584 -41.47 -2.57 21.21
C PRO A 584 -40.58 -1.50 20.58
N ASN A 585 -40.26 -0.41 21.30
CA ASN A 585 -39.48 0.74 20.82
C ASN A 585 -38.44 1.19 21.86
N GLY A 586 -37.43 1.96 21.42
CA GLY A 586 -36.43 2.57 22.30
C GLY A 586 -35.37 1.62 22.86
N ARG A 587 -35.24 0.43 22.28
CA ARG A 587 -34.31 -0.61 22.73
C ARG A 587 -32.94 -0.52 22.06
N ILE A 588 -31.98 -1.24 22.63
CA ILE A 588 -30.70 -1.55 21.98
C ILE A 588 -30.70 -3.01 21.50
N ILE A 589 -30.23 -3.24 20.28
CA ILE A 589 -30.28 -4.54 19.60
C ILE A 589 -28.93 -4.81 18.93
N TRP A 590 -28.40 -6.02 19.08
CA TRP A 590 -27.29 -6.51 18.27
C TRP A 590 -27.84 -7.37 17.13
N GLN A 591 -27.81 -6.83 15.91
CA GLN A 591 -28.11 -7.58 14.69
C GLN A 591 -26.88 -8.33 14.17
N GLY A 592 -25.70 -7.74 14.40
CA GLY A 592 -24.39 -8.34 14.15
C GLY A 592 -23.40 -7.97 15.24
N SER A 593 -22.15 -7.75 14.84
CA SER A 593 -21.11 -7.20 15.72
C SER A 593 -21.43 -5.75 16.13
N GLY A 594 -20.80 -5.24 17.19
CA GLY A 594 -20.87 -3.82 17.52
C GLY A 594 -20.73 -3.52 19.01
N GLY A 595 -20.72 -2.24 19.39
CA GLY A 595 -20.62 -1.84 20.79
C GLY A 595 -20.49 -0.34 20.99
N PHE A 596 -19.48 0.12 21.73
CA PHE A 596 -19.45 1.48 22.29
C PHE A 596 -18.10 2.17 22.20
N ALA A 597 -18.11 3.50 22.09
CA ALA A 597 -16.94 4.35 22.25
C ALA A 597 -17.28 5.54 23.17
N ALA A 598 -16.32 6.07 23.92
CA ALA A 598 -16.57 7.14 24.88
C ALA A 598 -15.90 8.46 24.46
N TYR A 599 -16.57 9.58 24.75
CA TYR A 599 -16.08 10.93 24.41
C TYR A 599 -16.16 11.87 25.61
N GLY A 600 -15.12 12.70 25.77
CA GLY A 600 -14.96 13.76 26.76
C GLY A 600 -14.66 13.30 28.18
N PHE A 601 -15.27 12.19 28.63
CA PHE A 601 -15.06 11.54 29.92
C PHE A 601 -15.33 10.05 29.78
N ASP A 602 -14.81 9.24 30.71
CA ASP A 602 -15.13 7.82 30.78
C ASP A 602 -16.64 7.63 30.97
N ARG A 603 -17.24 6.70 30.21
CA ARG A 603 -18.70 6.53 30.15
C ARG A 603 -19.13 5.15 30.63
N LEU A 604 -20.07 5.13 31.57
CA LEU A 604 -20.68 3.88 32.03
C LEU A 604 -21.68 3.36 30.99
N VAL A 605 -21.62 2.06 30.74
CA VAL A 605 -22.60 1.31 29.96
C VAL A 605 -23.31 0.31 30.88
N GLN A 606 -24.61 0.54 31.12
CA GLN A 606 -25.48 -0.30 31.94
C GLN A 606 -26.66 -0.78 31.09
N ILE A 607 -26.51 -1.96 30.49
CA ILE A 607 -27.56 -2.59 29.69
C ILE A 607 -28.69 -3.06 30.63
N ASP A 608 -29.95 -2.89 30.21
CA ASP A 608 -31.16 -3.21 31.00
C ASP A 608 -31.26 -2.50 32.36
N ASN A 609 -30.45 -1.45 32.60
CA ASN A 609 -30.35 -0.76 33.88
C ASN A 609 -29.94 -1.68 35.05
N GLU A 610 -29.09 -2.66 34.76
CA GLU A 610 -28.62 -3.70 35.67
C GLU A 610 -27.09 -3.72 35.73
N THR A 611 -26.53 -4.03 36.90
CA THR A 611 -25.06 -4.04 37.13
C THR A 611 -24.51 -5.36 37.66
N THR A 612 -25.27 -6.04 38.53
CA THR A 612 -24.82 -7.26 39.22
C THR A 612 -25.33 -8.54 38.57
N SER A 613 -26.44 -8.47 37.82
CA SER A 613 -26.93 -9.61 37.05
C SER A 613 -26.08 -9.84 35.81
N GLU A 614 -25.74 -11.10 35.55
CA GLU A 614 -24.95 -11.43 34.37
C GLU A 614 -25.70 -11.15 33.07
N ILE A 615 -24.95 -10.78 32.05
CA ILE A 615 -25.38 -10.84 30.66
C ILE A 615 -24.58 -11.93 29.95
N VAL A 616 -25.29 -12.93 29.41
CA VAL A 616 -24.67 -14.11 28.80
C VAL A 616 -24.60 -13.92 27.29
N TRP A 617 -23.41 -14.06 26.72
CA TRP A 617 -23.16 -13.96 25.28
C TRP A 617 -23.98 -15.00 24.50
N GLY A 618 -24.58 -14.59 23.38
CA GLY A 618 -25.40 -15.48 22.55
C GLY A 618 -26.80 -15.76 23.11
N SER A 619 -27.16 -15.18 24.26
CA SER A 619 -28.49 -15.31 24.87
C SER A 619 -29.31 -14.03 24.74
N ASN A 620 -30.64 -14.14 24.69
CA ASN A 620 -31.57 -12.99 24.75
C ASN A 620 -31.17 -11.83 23.81
N SER A 621 -30.77 -12.18 22.58
CA SER A 621 -30.36 -11.25 21.53
C SER A 621 -29.19 -10.31 21.91
N PHE A 622 -28.34 -10.73 22.86
CA PHE A 622 -27.08 -10.06 23.17
C PHE A 622 -25.94 -10.77 22.43
N VAL A 623 -25.30 -10.04 21.50
CA VAL A 623 -24.20 -10.46 20.61
C VAL A 623 -24.27 -11.92 20.14
N GLN A 624 -24.65 -12.14 18.89
CA GLN A 624 -24.84 -13.50 18.37
C GLN A 624 -23.53 -14.32 18.36
N ALA A 625 -23.67 -15.65 18.31
CA ALA A 625 -22.52 -16.54 18.17
C ALA A 625 -21.71 -16.19 16.91
N GLY A 626 -20.38 -16.10 17.04
CA GLY A 626 -19.48 -15.70 15.96
C GLY A 626 -19.39 -14.18 15.71
N GLN A 627 -20.18 -13.35 16.40
CA GLN A 627 -20.10 -11.90 16.33
C GLN A 627 -19.18 -11.32 17.42
N GLU A 628 -18.74 -10.08 17.23
CA GLU A 628 -17.82 -9.37 18.12
C GLU A 628 -18.53 -8.29 18.94
N LEU A 629 -18.14 -8.16 20.22
CA LEU A 629 -18.40 -6.95 21.00
C LEU A 629 -17.25 -5.96 20.75
N ARG A 630 -17.58 -4.72 20.40
CA ARG A 630 -16.59 -3.73 19.95
C ARG A 630 -16.48 -2.55 20.91
N PHE A 631 -15.25 -2.14 21.21
CA PHE A 631 -14.97 -0.96 22.02
C PHE A 631 -13.97 -0.02 21.36
N GLY A 632 -14.12 1.27 21.67
CA GLY A 632 -13.25 2.30 21.14
C GLY A 632 -13.56 2.67 19.69
N HIS A 633 -12.86 3.69 19.21
CA HIS A 633 -12.90 4.20 17.85
C HIS A 633 -11.71 5.14 17.70
N TYR A 634 -11.08 5.23 16.52
CA TYR A 634 -9.90 6.09 16.32
C TYR A 634 -10.07 7.55 16.73
N THR A 635 -11.30 8.10 16.78
CA THR A 635 -11.57 9.48 17.24
C THR A 635 -11.97 9.60 18.71
N ALA A 636 -12.16 8.49 19.44
CA ALA A 636 -12.53 8.50 20.85
C ALA A 636 -11.38 9.03 21.70
N ASP A 637 -11.70 9.73 22.79
CA ASP A 637 -10.71 10.36 23.69
C ASP A 637 -10.90 9.97 25.16
N ALA A 638 -11.76 8.98 25.43
CA ALA A 638 -12.05 8.46 26.76
C ALA A 638 -12.41 6.96 26.75
N ALA A 639 -12.47 6.34 27.93
CA ALA A 639 -12.75 4.91 28.08
C ALA A 639 -14.24 4.58 28.21
N VAL A 640 -14.66 3.44 27.68
CA VAL A 640 -15.95 2.84 28.02
C VAL A 640 -15.81 2.04 29.31
N ILE A 641 -16.61 2.33 30.33
CA ILE A 641 -16.72 1.52 31.55
C ILE A 641 -17.87 0.54 31.36
N TRP A 642 -17.55 -0.73 31.15
CA TRP A 642 -18.53 -1.80 31.06
C TRP A 642 -18.99 -2.22 32.46
N ASP A 643 -20.11 -1.64 32.92
CA ASP A 643 -20.61 -1.80 34.29
C ASP A 643 -21.64 -2.93 34.43
N ARG A 644 -21.31 -4.11 33.89
CA ARG A 644 -22.14 -5.31 34.03
C ARG A 644 -21.30 -6.59 34.02
N VAL A 645 -21.68 -7.57 34.83
CA VAL A 645 -21.06 -8.91 34.80
C VAL A 645 -21.24 -9.53 33.41
N LEU A 646 -20.13 -9.86 32.74
CA LEU A 646 -20.13 -10.41 31.38
C LEU A 646 -19.77 -11.89 31.43
N ASN A 647 -20.70 -12.73 30.97
CA ASN A 647 -20.50 -14.17 30.88
C ASN A 647 -20.31 -14.61 29.42
N PHE A 648 -19.14 -15.18 29.11
CA PHE A 648 -18.79 -15.67 27.78
C PHE A 648 -19.57 -16.92 27.35
N GLY A 649 -20.23 -17.61 28.28
CA GLY A 649 -20.93 -18.86 28.05
C GLY A 649 -19.96 -20.03 27.90
N ASP A 650 -20.18 -20.86 26.89
CA ASP A 650 -19.52 -22.16 26.69
C ASP A 650 -18.55 -22.21 25.50
N ALA A 651 -18.25 -21.07 24.88
CA ALA A 651 -17.34 -20.97 23.73
C ALA A 651 -16.50 -19.70 23.76
N MET A 652 -15.39 -19.68 23.02
CA MET A 652 -14.55 -18.49 22.84
C MET A 652 -15.35 -17.33 22.25
N ARG A 653 -15.23 -16.15 22.86
CA ARG A 653 -15.87 -14.90 22.42
C ARG A 653 -14.84 -13.85 22.04
N THR A 654 -15.13 -13.09 20.99
CA THR A 654 -14.21 -12.06 20.49
C THR A 654 -14.63 -10.68 20.97
N ILE A 655 -13.75 -10.00 21.68
CA ILE A 655 -13.84 -8.57 21.96
C ILE A 655 -12.83 -7.84 21.08
N ARG A 656 -13.28 -6.86 20.31
CA ARG A 656 -12.41 -5.99 19.51
C ARG A 656 -12.26 -4.64 20.20
N VAL A 657 -11.02 -4.17 20.32
CA VAL A 657 -10.70 -2.87 20.92
C VAL A 657 -9.90 -2.05 19.91
N GLU A 658 -10.48 -0.94 19.47
CA GLU A 658 -9.84 0.03 18.58
C GLU A 658 -9.30 1.21 19.38
N ARG A 659 -8.04 1.58 19.13
CA ARG A 659 -7.34 2.65 19.86
C ARG A 659 -7.91 4.03 19.57
N GLY A 660 -8.25 4.78 20.61
CA GLY A 660 -8.61 6.20 20.55
C GLY A 660 -7.46 7.19 20.26
N GLN A 661 -7.79 8.48 20.14
CA GLN A 661 -6.83 9.58 20.07
C GLN A 661 -6.16 9.78 21.44
N ALA A 662 -4.82 9.74 21.47
CA ALA A 662 -4.10 10.27 22.62
C ALA A 662 -4.28 11.80 22.67
N LEU A 663 -4.70 12.34 23.82
CA LEU A 663 -4.83 13.79 24.01
C LEU A 663 -3.50 14.51 23.67
N ARG A 664 -3.60 15.69 23.04
CA ARG A 664 -2.49 16.63 22.82
C ARG A 664 -1.75 16.85 24.16
N GLY A 665 -0.55 16.29 24.30
CA GLY A 665 0.25 16.40 25.53
C GLY A 665 0.90 15.11 26.05
N GLY A 666 0.76 13.96 25.36
CA GLY A 666 1.68 12.84 25.55
C GLY A 666 1.33 11.85 26.67
N ALA A 667 0.06 11.47 26.83
CA ALA A 667 -0.29 10.24 27.55
C ALA A 667 -0.43 9.08 26.53
N PRO A 668 0.63 8.28 26.25
CA PRO A 668 0.59 7.19 25.28
C PRO A 668 -0.25 5.97 25.71
N ASN A 669 -1.05 6.08 26.78
CA ASN A 669 -1.75 4.96 27.43
C ASN A 669 -3.23 5.28 27.66
N LEU A 670 -3.96 5.79 26.66
CA LEU A 670 -5.41 5.87 26.77
C LEU A 670 -5.97 4.45 26.86
N THR A 671 -6.81 4.20 27.86
CA THR A 671 -7.60 2.97 27.96
C THR A 671 -8.87 3.17 27.13
N ASP A 672 -9.23 2.19 26.30
CA ASP A 672 -10.42 2.27 25.44
C ASP A 672 -11.63 1.60 26.11
N VAL A 673 -11.39 0.56 26.93
CA VAL A 673 -12.43 -0.10 27.74
C VAL A 673 -11.92 -0.52 29.12
N ILE A 674 -12.75 -0.32 30.13
CA ILE A 674 -12.54 -0.75 31.52
C ILE A 674 -13.66 -1.73 31.89
N PHE A 675 -13.28 -2.94 32.29
CA PHE A 675 -14.17 -3.92 32.89
C PHE A 675 -14.08 -3.79 34.43
N ASN A 676 -15.04 -3.06 34.99
CA ASN A 676 -15.15 -2.83 36.44
C ASN A 676 -16.07 -3.84 37.14
N ARG A 677 -16.60 -4.80 36.39
CA ARG A 677 -17.33 -5.98 36.89
C ARG A 677 -16.63 -7.24 36.41
N GLU A 678 -16.90 -8.33 37.11
CA GLU A 678 -16.30 -9.63 36.85
C GLU A 678 -16.63 -10.15 35.44
N LEU A 679 -15.58 -10.62 34.76
CA LEU A 679 -15.65 -11.49 33.60
C LEU A 679 -15.71 -12.94 34.05
N ARG A 680 -16.53 -13.75 33.39
CA ARG A 680 -16.69 -15.17 33.73
C ARG A 680 -17.12 -16.00 32.52
N ASN A 681 -17.14 -17.31 32.71
CA ASN A 681 -17.56 -18.30 31.73
C ASN A 681 -18.40 -19.41 32.39
N SER A 682 -19.11 -20.20 31.58
CA SER A 682 -19.91 -21.34 32.06
C SER A 682 -19.14 -22.65 32.04
N THR A 683 -18.12 -22.78 31.17
CA THR A 683 -17.27 -23.97 31.00
C THR A 683 -15.87 -23.52 30.60
N LYS A 684 -14.85 -24.38 30.76
CA LYS A 684 -13.46 -24.07 30.36
C LYS A 684 -13.28 -23.75 28.88
N ALA A 685 -14.18 -24.23 28.01
CA ALA A 685 -14.21 -23.89 26.59
C ALA A 685 -14.72 -22.45 26.33
N GLY A 686 -15.45 -21.87 27.28
CA GLY A 686 -15.80 -20.45 27.29
C GLY A 686 -14.59 -19.61 27.66
N GLY A 687 -14.21 -18.66 26.81
CA GLY A 687 -13.03 -17.81 27.04
C GLY A 687 -13.05 -16.56 26.19
N LEU A 688 -11.95 -15.81 26.24
CA LEU A 688 -11.82 -14.51 25.60
C LEU A 688 -10.75 -14.54 24.52
N ARG A 689 -11.11 -14.02 23.34
CA ARG A 689 -10.21 -13.57 22.29
C ARG A 689 -10.27 -12.05 22.22
N LEU A 690 -9.23 -11.38 22.67
CA LEU A 690 -9.09 -9.92 22.60
C LEU A 690 -8.30 -9.56 21.35
N VAL A 691 -8.88 -8.75 20.47
CA VAL A 691 -8.26 -8.35 19.20
C VAL A 691 -8.29 -6.84 18.98
N GLY A 692 -7.43 -6.32 18.12
CA GLY A 692 -7.42 -4.89 17.74
C GLY A 692 -6.08 -4.23 18.00
N ASP A 693 -6.05 -2.91 18.12
CA ASP A 693 -4.85 -2.10 18.39
C ASP A 693 -4.97 -1.24 19.67
N GLY A 694 -6.12 -1.30 20.34
CA GLY A 694 -6.44 -0.57 21.56
C GLY A 694 -6.14 -1.34 22.85
N ARG A 695 -6.56 -0.77 23.98
CA ARG A 695 -6.26 -1.24 25.33
C ARG A 695 -7.51 -1.50 26.16
N ALA A 696 -7.60 -2.70 26.72
CA ALA A 696 -8.58 -3.12 27.71
C ALA A 696 -7.97 -3.22 29.11
N GLU A 697 -8.70 -2.76 30.12
CA GLU A 697 -8.31 -2.83 31.52
C GLU A 697 -9.30 -3.68 32.33
N LEU A 698 -8.75 -4.55 33.20
CA LEU A 698 -9.50 -5.24 34.23
C LEU A 698 -9.22 -4.54 35.56
N THR A 699 -10.28 -4.09 36.22
CA THR A 699 -10.20 -3.48 37.55
C THR A 699 -10.97 -4.25 38.61
N ALA A 700 -11.86 -5.16 38.19
CA ALA A 700 -12.52 -6.12 39.07
C ALA A 700 -11.72 -7.40 39.23
N ASP A 701 -12.05 -8.16 40.27
CA ASP A 701 -11.56 -9.52 40.49
C ASP A 701 -12.28 -10.51 39.56
N ASN A 702 -11.54 -11.30 38.78
CA ASN A 702 -12.09 -12.19 37.74
C ASN A 702 -11.85 -13.67 38.04
N ILE A 703 -11.90 -14.05 39.32
CA ILE A 703 -11.64 -15.42 39.76
C ILE A 703 -12.57 -16.47 39.13
N ALA A 704 -13.79 -16.09 38.71
CA ALA A 704 -14.70 -17.00 38.01
C ALA A 704 -14.43 -17.16 36.51
N LEU A 705 -13.39 -16.51 35.96
CA LEU A 705 -12.91 -16.78 34.60
C LEU A 705 -11.96 -17.98 34.60
N ASP A 706 -12.53 -19.19 34.54
CA ASP A 706 -11.79 -20.46 34.49
C ASP A 706 -11.78 -21.01 33.06
N SER A 707 -10.96 -20.44 32.17
CA SER A 707 -10.88 -20.83 30.76
C SER A 707 -9.62 -21.63 30.42
N ASP A 708 -9.70 -22.48 29.40
CA ASP A 708 -8.50 -23.18 28.91
C ASP A 708 -7.50 -22.20 28.26
N VAL A 709 -8.02 -21.17 27.58
CA VAL A 709 -7.21 -20.20 26.83
C VAL A 709 -7.78 -18.78 26.97
N LEU A 710 -6.88 -17.80 27.02
CA LEU A 710 -7.09 -16.38 26.76
C LEU A 710 -6.19 -15.99 25.58
N GLU A 711 -6.77 -15.50 24.48
CA GLU A 711 -6.03 -15.07 23.30
C GLU A 711 -5.98 -13.54 23.25
N ILE A 712 -4.79 -12.97 23.03
CA ILE A 712 -4.59 -11.53 22.88
C ILE A 712 -3.81 -11.30 21.58
N SER A 713 -4.45 -10.67 20.61
CA SER A 713 -3.86 -10.43 19.28
C SER A 713 -3.92 -8.95 18.90
N GLY A 714 -2.75 -8.32 18.74
CA GLY A 714 -2.59 -6.87 18.48
C GLY A 714 -2.96 -5.93 19.64
N ALA A 715 -3.98 -6.26 20.43
CA ALA A 715 -4.50 -5.43 21.52
C ALA A 715 -3.66 -5.56 22.81
N GLU A 716 -3.90 -4.66 23.78
CA GLU A 716 -3.37 -4.78 25.13
C GLU A 716 -4.49 -5.15 26.13
N LEU A 717 -4.25 -6.17 26.96
CA LEU A 717 -5.02 -6.44 28.17
C LEU A 717 -4.17 -6.11 29.40
N ALA A 718 -4.69 -5.30 30.32
CA ALA A 718 -3.98 -4.92 31.52
C ALA A 718 -4.78 -5.20 32.80
N LEU A 719 -4.14 -5.84 33.78
CA LEU A 719 -4.59 -5.88 35.17
C LEU A 719 -4.07 -4.62 35.86
N VAL A 720 -4.94 -3.75 36.36
CA VAL A 720 -4.53 -2.35 36.68
C VAL A 720 -4.22 -2.10 38.17
N ASN A 721 -4.77 -2.93 39.06
CA ASN A 721 -4.62 -2.74 40.50
C ASN A 721 -4.46 -4.09 41.21
N SER A 722 -4.00 -4.06 42.46
CA SER A 722 -3.77 -5.25 43.28
C SER A 722 -5.02 -6.11 43.55
N ASN A 723 -6.24 -5.60 43.30
CA ASN A 723 -7.48 -6.36 43.47
C ASN A 723 -7.96 -7.01 42.16
N ALA A 724 -7.36 -6.65 41.01
CA ALA A 724 -7.68 -7.21 39.72
C ALA A 724 -6.89 -8.50 39.50
N ARG A 725 -7.45 -9.62 39.95
CA ARG A 725 -6.89 -10.94 39.66
C ARG A 725 -7.55 -11.54 38.44
N LEU A 726 -6.78 -12.32 37.69
CA LEU A 726 -7.26 -13.18 36.63
C LEU A 726 -7.60 -14.55 37.22
N GLY A 727 -8.74 -15.13 36.82
CA GLY A 727 -9.09 -16.50 37.20
C GLY A 727 -8.09 -17.55 36.65
N PRO A 728 -8.31 -18.83 36.94
CA PRO A 728 -7.37 -19.91 36.61
C PRO A 728 -7.36 -20.23 35.10
N VAL A 729 -6.86 -19.31 34.29
CA VAL A 729 -6.71 -19.48 32.85
C VAL A 729 -5.55 -20.44 32.57
N GLY A 730 -5.77 -21.46 31.75
CA GLY A 730 -4.75 -22.46 31.42
C GLY A 730 -3.57 -21.87 30.63
N ASN A 731 -3.86 -21.05 29.61
CA ASN A 731 -2.85 -20.45 28.74
C ASN A 731 -3.24 -19.04 28.27
N ILE A 732 -2.33 -18.08 28.37
CA ILE A 732 -2.41 -16.76 27.73
C ILE A 732 -1.59 -16.82 26.44
N ALA A 733 -2.26 -16.79 25.29
CA ALA A 733 -1.62 -16.78 23.97
C ALA A 733 -1.49 -15.35 23.46
N LEU A 734 -0.25 -14.91 23.21
CA LEU A 734 0.07 -13.61 22.64
C LEU A 734 0.48 -13.78 21.18
N SER A 735 -0.21 -13.09 20.28
CA SER A 735 0.12 -13.10 18.86
C SER A 735 -0.05 -11.73 18.22
N GLU A 736 0.52 -11.53 17.03
CA GLU A 736 0.33 -10.31 16.22
C GLU A 736 0.61 -9.01 16.99
N GLY A 737 1.59 -9.06 17.91
CA GLY A 737 1.98 -7.90 18.72
C GLY A 737 1.13 -7.69 19.98
N GLY A 738 0.25 -8.65 20.30
CA GLY A 738 -0.60 -8.64 21.48
C GLY A 738 0.18 -8.47 22.78
N ARG A 739 -0.40 -7.74 23.73
CA ARG A 739 0.27 -7.37 24.98
C ARG A 739 -0.55 -7.75 26.19
N PHE A 740 0.10 -8.38 27.16
CA PHE A 740 -0.47 -8.65 28.46
C PHE A 740 0.33 -7.92 29.53
N ALA A 741 -0.34 -7.07 30.31
CA ALA A 741 0.29 -6.26 31.34
C ALA A 741 -0.28 -6.58 32.73
N ILE A 742 0.61 -6.95 33.65
CA ILE A 742 0.31 -7.10 35.07
C ILE A 742 0.81 -5.81 35.74
N ARG A 743 -0.11 -4.95 36.17
CA ARG A 743 0.22 -3.70 36.82
C ARG A 743 -0.21 -3.74 38.28
N ASN A 744 0.78 -3.87 39.13
CA ASN A 744 0.56 -3.99 40.57
C ASN A 744 0.62 -2.58 41.20
N HIS A 745 -0.30 -1.71 40.80
CA HIS A 745 -0.42 -0.37 41.35
C HIS A 745 -1.46 -0.36 42.49
N GLY A 746 -1.09 0.15 43.67
CA GLY A 746 -2.07 0.44 44.72
C GLY A 746 -2.84 1.72 44.37
N PHE A 747 -4.16 1.72 44.57
CA PHE A 747 -4.99 2.93 44.51
C PHE A 747 -5.28 3.43 45.93
N GLY A 748 -5.11 4.73 46.16
CA GLY A 748 -5.74 5.42 47.30
C GLY A 748 -5.02 5.30 48.65
N ASP A 749 -5.36 6.25 49.51
CA ASP A 749 -4.85 6.63 50.84
C ASP A 749 -4.62 5.55 51.92
N SER A 750 -4.81 4.26 51.62
CA SER A 750 -4.61 3.16 52.56
C SER A 750 -3.48 2.25 52.08
N LEU A 751 -2.26 2.56 52.53
CA LEU A 751 -1.05 1.71 52.55
C LEU A 751 -1.03 0.62 51.45
N GLY A 752 -0.75 1.03 50.21
CA GLY A 752 -0.89 0.24 48.98
C GLY A 752 -0.75 -1.27 49.14
N SER A 753 -1.88 -1.97 49.02
CA SER A 753 -1.95 -3.43 48.96
C SER A 753 -1.16 -3.92 47.74
N TYR A 754 -0.36 -4.95 47.94
CA TYR A 754 0.39 -5.67 46.92
C TYR A 754 -0.19 -7.08 46.86
N ASP A 755 -0.51 -7.56 45.66
CA ASP A 755 -0.90 -8.95 45.45
C ASP A 755 0.22 -9.67 44.71
N SER A 756 0.71 -10.77 45.25
CA SER A 756 1.78 -11.58 44.63
C SER A 756 1.26 -12.63 43.66
N ALA A 757 -0.06 -12.70 43.46
CA ALA A 757 -0.74 -13.71 42.65
C ALA A 757 -1.92 -13.09 41.88
N GLN A 758 -1.65 -12.02 41.11
CA GLN A 758 -2.65 -11.45 40.21
C GLN A 758 -2.98 -12.40 39.06
N VAL A 759 -2.04 -13.28 38.72
CA VAL A 759 -2.20 -14.39 37.78
C VAL A 759 -1.91 -15.69 38.53
N ALA A 760 -2.58 -16.78 38.17
CA ALA A 760 -2.31 -18.07 38.80
C ALA A 760 -0.91 -18.58 38.41
N ASP A 761 -0.18 -19.11 39.39
CA ASP A 761 1.17 -19.70 39.20
C ASP A 761 1.20 -20.86 38.18
N THR A 762 0.05 -21.41 37.80
CA THR A 762 -0.09 -22.46 36.78
C THR A 762 -0.37 -21.93 35.38
N THR A 763 -0.66 -20.64 35.22
CA THR A 763 -1.03 -20.05 33.93
C THR A 763 0.18 -19.95 33.02
N LYS A 764 0.13 -20.69 31.91
CA LYS A 764 1.16 -20.64 30.87
C LYS A 764 1.04 -19.35 30.04
N VAL A 765 2.16 -18.80 29.58
CA VAL A 765 2.19 -17.73 28.58
C VAL A 765 2.86 -18.25 27.31
N THR A 766 2.14 -18.20 26.19
CA THR A 766 2.65 -18.61 24.87
C THR A 766 2.86 -17.41 23.98
N PHE A 767 4.05 -17.30 23.40
CA PHE A 767 4.47 -16.23 22.53
C PHE A 767 4.55 -16.68 21.07
N ASN A 768 3.74 -16.05 20.23
CA ASN A 768 3.79 -16.11 18.77
C ASN A 768 3.75 -14.67 18.22
N THR A 769 4.71 -13.86 18.68
CA THR A 769 4.81 -12.39 18.54
C THR A 769 3.97 -11.62 19.55
N GLY A 770 4.58 -11.12 20.62
CA GLY A 770 3.88 -10.27 21.61
C GLY A 770 4.76 -9.78 22.76
N THR A 771 4.12 -9.08 23.71
CA THR A 771 4.79 -8.52 24.89
C THR A 771 4.11 -8.96 26.19
N LEU A 772 4.87 -9.54 27.12
CA LEU A 772 4.47 -9.65 28.52
C LEU A 772 5.10 -8.50 29.31
N ARG A 773 4.29 -7.76 30.05
CA ARG A 773 4.74 -6.64 30.86
C ARG A 773 4.40 -6.87 32.33
N TYR A 774 5.39 -6.71 33.20
CA TYR A 774 5.19 -6.64 34.65
C TYR A 774 5.64 -5.28 35.18
N ASP A 775 4.68 -4.49 35.66
CA ASP A 775 4.94 -3.25 36.35
C ASP A 775 4.89 -3.49 37.86
N GLY A 776 6.06 -3.43 38.50
CA GLY A 776 6.15 -3.58 39.95
C GLY A 776 5.48 -2.44 40.70
N ARG A 777 5.36 -2.59 42.02
CA ARG A 777 4.69 -1.64 42.90
C ARG A 777 5.18 -0.18 42.76
N ARG A 778 4.22 0.75 42.78
CA ARG A 778 4.41 2.22 42.88
C ARG A 778 4.26 2.70 44.34
N ASN A 779 4.98 3.76 44.71
CA ASN A 779 4.79 4.45 45.99
C ASN A 779 4.07 5.77 45.77
N GLU A 780 2.75 5.82 45.98
CA GLU A 780 1.95 7.04 45.91
C GLU A 780 1.45 7.38 47.32
N GLY A 781 2.25 8.15 48.09
CA GLY A 781 1.88 8.59 49.43
C GLY A 781 2.95 9.44 50.13
N LEU A 782 2.52 10.49 50.84
CA LEU A 782 3.32 11.55 51.48
C LEU A 782 4.18 11.11 52.69
N LEU A 783 4.35 9.81 52.96
CA LEU A 783 5.11 9.31 54.11
C LEU A 783 6.23 8.38 53.64
N ASN A 784 7.42 8.96 53.53
CA ASN A 784 8.75 8.36 53.29
C ASN A 784 9.21 7.38 54.41
N ILE A 785 8.33 6.51 54.92
CA ILE A 785 8.59 5.72 56.14
C ILE A 785 8.85 4.22 55.86
N PHE A 786 8.60 3.71 54.64
CA PHE A 786 8.86 2.30 54.31
C PHE A 786 9.79 2.18 53.10
N TRP A 787 11.08 2.03 53.39
CA TRP A 787 12.12 1.72 52.43
C TRP A 787 12.30 0.18 52.38
N ASP A 788 12.43 -0.39 51.18
CA ASP A 788 12.78 -1.81 50.91
C ASP A 788 11.68 -2.89 50.95
N LEU A 789 10.68 -2.87 50.05
CA LEU A 789 9.79 -4.03 49.82
C LEU A 789 9.89 -4.56 48.37
N PRO A 790 10.06 -5.88 48.17
CA PRO A 790 10.07 -6.49 46.85
C PRO A 790 8.68 -6.56 46.24
N SER A 791 8.63 -6.56 44.90
CA SER A 791 7.44 -6.81 44.10
C SER A 791 7.70 -8.08 43.29
N VAL A 792 7.05 -9.19 43.65
CA VAL A 792 7.18 -10.49 42.99
C VAL A 792 5.86 -10.87 42.32
N GLU A 793 5.90 -11.50 41.16
CA GLU A 793 4.74 -12.15 40.54
C GLU A 793 5.20 -13.50 40.01
N THR A 794 4.42 -14.55 40.20
CA THR A 794 4.73 -15.89 39.71
C THR A 794 3.71 -16.30 38.65
N ILE A 795 4.21 -16.79 37.53
CA ILE A 795 3.39 -17.38 36.46
C ILE A 795 3.91 -18.78 36.13
N GLY A 796 3.12 -19.52 35.36
CA GLY A 796 3.50 -20.84 34.87
C GLY A 796 4.59 -20.78 33.80
N ASP A 797 4.55 -21.74 32.88
CA ASP A 797 5.56 -21.85 31.83
C ASP A 797 5.49 -20.67 30.85
N VAL A 798 6.65 -20.24 30.35
CA VAL A 798 6.74 -19.36 29.19
C VAL A 798 7.20 -20.17 27.98
N VAL A 799 6.40 -20.15 26.92
CA VAL A 799 6.67 -20.90 25.69
C VAL A 799 6.89 -19.94 24.52
N LEU A 800 8.06 -20.02 23.88
CA LEU A 800 8.35 -19.28 22.65
C LEU A 800 8.09 -20.16 21.41
N GLU A 801 7.08 -19.80 20.61
CA GLU A 801 6.72 -20.50 19.38
C GLU A 801 7.34 -19.85 18.15
N SER A 802 7.15 -18.54 17.95
CA SER A 802 7.65 -17.80 16.78
C SER A 802 7.79 -16.29 17.03
N GLY A 803 8.26 -15.57 16.02
CA GLY A 803 8.32 -14.10 15.95
C GLY A 803 9.31 -13.44 16.91
N ALA A 804 9.28 -12.12 16.94
CA ALA A 804 10.01 -11.32 17.90
C ALA A 804 9.12 -11.00 19.11
N ASN A 805 9.59 -11.40 20.29
CA ASN A 805 8.83 -11.31 21.53
C ASN A 805 9.56 -10.43 22.54
N GLU A 806 8.80 -9.90 23.49
CA GLU A 806 9.34 -9.05 24.54
C GLU A 806 8.82 -9.49 25.91
N ILE A 807 9.71 -9.56 26.90
CA ILE A 807 9.33 -9.51 28.31
C ILE A 807 9.87 -8.21 28.87
N ARG A 808 8.96 -7.36 29.32
CA ARG A 808 9.26 -6.06 29.88
C ARG A 808 9.00 -6.05 31.37
N ILE A 809 10.00 -5.68 32.16
CA ILE A 809 9.86 -5.54 33.61
C ILE A 809 10.19 -4.11 34.00
N HIS A 810 9.24 -3.44 34.65
CA HIS A 810 9.37 -2.05 35.03
C HIS A 810 9.43 -1.92 36.54
N HIS A 811 10.51 -1.29 37.03
CA HIS A 811 10.64 -0.94 38.44
C HIS A 811 10.12 0.48 38.68
N ASN A 812 9.19 0.63 39.62
CA ASN A 812 8.47 1.89 39.86
C ASN A 812 8.87 2.57 41.19
N MET A 813 9.82 2.05 41.96
CA MET A 813 10.23 2.66 43.24
C MET A 813 11.55 3.45 43.14
N PRO A 814 11.73 4.54 43.90
CA PRO A 814 13.02 5.21 44.04
C PRO A 814 14.06 4.28 44.67
N ALA A 815 15.32 4.36 44.22
CA ALA A 815 16.41 3.52 44.76
C ALA A 815 16.88 4.01 46.13
N THR A 816 16.34 3.45 47.20
CA THR A 816 16.76 3.76 48.58
C THR A 816 17.04 2.48 49.35
N GLY A 817 18.14 1.80 49.01
CA GLY A 817 18.56 0.59 49.73
C GLY A 817 18.73 -0.65 48.84
N ASN A 818 19.17 -1.73 49.47
CA ASN A 818 19.64 -2.95 48.79
C ASN A 818 18.50 -3.98 48.56
N ALA A 819 17.31 -3.74 49.10
CA ALA A 819 16.23 -4.73 49.22
C ALA A 819 14.96 -4.42 48.38
N SER A 820 14.84 -3.24 47.76
CA SER A 820 13.82 -2.99 46.72
C SER A 820 14.16 -3.66 45.38
N TYR A 821 13.30 -4.56 44.90
CA TYR A 821 13.40 -5.14 43.56
C TYR A 821 12.03 -5.50 42.98
N THR A 822 11.94 -5.57 41.65
CA THR A 822 10.79 -6.10 40.90
C THR A 822 11.20 -7.41 40.23
N GLN A 823 10.51 -8.50 40.54
CA GLN A 823 10.83 -9.85 40.06
C GLN A 823 9.61 -10.50 39.40
N LEU A 824 9.82 -11.07 38.22
CA LEU A 824 8.88 -12.01 37.61
C LEU A 824 9.49 -13.42 37.72
N GLU A 825 8.77 -14.32 38.37
CA GLU A 825 9.11 -15.74 38.44
C GLU A 825 8.30 -16.51 37.40
N ILE A 826 8.98 -17.33 36.61
CA ILE A 826 8.37 -18.20 35.61
C ILE A 826 8.69 -19.66 35.95
N GLY A 827 7.74 -20.56 35.69
CA GLY A 827 7.93 -22.00 35.92
C GLY A 827 9.09 -22.56 35.08
N GLU A 828 8.81 -22.88 33.82
CA GLU A 828 9.83 -23.28 32.85
C GLU A 828 9.88 -22.34 31.65
N PHE A 829 11.09 -22.13 31.13
CA PHE A 829 11.27 -21.49 29.82
C PHE A 829 11.37 -22.57 28.74
N LYS A 830 10.42 -22.60 27.80
CA LYS A 830 10.35 -23.62 26.74
C LYS A 830 10.50 -23.00 25.36
N ARG A 831 11.43 -23.54 24.59
CA ARG A 831 11.61 -23.18 23.18
C ARG A 831 11.99 -24.41 22.37
N ALA A 832 11.17 -24.78 21.39
CA ALA A 832 11.48 -25.89 20.50
C ALA A 832 12.74 -25.58 19.66
N SER A 833 13.55 -26.59 19.36
CA SER A 833 14.73 -26.42 18.49
C SER A 833 14.36 -26.02 17.05
N SER A 834 13.14 -26.38 16.62
CA SER A 834 12.54 -25.93 15.35
C SER A 834 12.06 -24.47 15.39
N SER A 835 11.87 -23.88 16.57
CA SER A 835 11.45 -22.49 16.69
C SER A 835 12.55 -21.54 16.20
N ARG A 836 12.11 -20.45 15.58
CA ARG A 836 12.94 -19.31 15.19
C ARG A 836 12.58 -18.04 15.97
N ALA A 837 11.82 -18.19 17.05
CA ALA A 837 11.45 -17.08 17.92
C ALA A 837 12.68 -16.39 18.51
N THR A 838 12.59 -15.06 18.66
CA THR A 838 13.55 -14.24 19.38
C THR A 838 12.88 -13.59 20.59
N LEU A 839 13.68 -13.21 21.58
CA LEU A 839 13.22 -12.55 22.79
C LEU A 839 14.10 -11.35 23.11
N ASP A 840 13.50 -10.19 23.33
CA ASP A 840 14.18 -9.06 23.95
C ASP A 840 13.65 -8.89 25.38
N LEU A 841 14.58 -8.82 26.33
CA LEU A 841 14.27 -8.55 27.72
C LEU A 841 14.52 -7.08 27.98
N THR A 842 13.46 -6.33 28.29
CA THR A 842 13.58 -4.88 28.46
C THR A 842 13.24 -4.41 29.87
N SER A 843 13.93 -3.37 30.30
CA SER A 843 13.73 -2.76 31.62
C SER A 843 14.04 -1.27 31.62
N ASN A 844 13.43 -0.53 32.55
CA ASN A 844 13.68 0.90 32.80
C ASN A 844 14.81 1.17 33.81
N ALA A 845 15.44 0.11 34.32
CA ALA A 845 16.56 0.13 35.25
C ALA A 845 17.64 -0.85 34.75
N ASP A 846 18.89 -0.66 35.16
CA ASP A 846 20.05 -1.43 34.66
C ASP A 846 19.87 -2.95 34.80
N VAL A 847 20.22 -3.68 33.75
CA VAL A 847 20.40 -5.15 33.74
C VAL A 847 21.88 -5.38 33.48
N THR A 848 22.70 -5.90 34.40
CA THR A 848 24.14 -6.18 34.16
C THR A 848 24.75 -7.27 35.05
N GLY A 849 25.81 -7.94 34.55
CA GLY A 849 26.91 -8.64 35.25
C GLY A 849 28.24 -8.30 34.53
N ALA A 850 29.50 -8.57 34.94
CA ALA A 850 30.10 -9.36 36.03
C ALA A 850 31.46 -8.78 36.54
N THR A 851 31.77 -7.48 36.33
CA THR A 851 32.82 -6.77 37.11
C THR A 851 32.33 -5.49 37.78
N ALA A 852 31.06 -5.13 37.57
CA ALA A 852 30.29 -4.44 38.58
C ALA A 852 29.23 -5.45 39.02
N SER A 853 29.22 -5.73 40.30
CA SER A 853 28.07 -6.33 40.95
C SER A 853 26.77 -5.65 40.49
N LEU A 854 25.61 -6.30 40.66
CA LEU A 854 24.31 -5.66 40.95
C LEU A 854 24.36 -4.85 42.28
N TYR A 855 25.49 -4.16 42.51
CA TYR A 855 25.89 -3.16 43.48
C TYR A 855 26.71 -2.12 42.71
N THR A 856 26.07 -1.27 41.92
CA THR A 856 26.44 0.16 41.93
C THR A 856 25.19 0.94 41.56
N TYR A 857 24.83 1.85 42.45
CA TYR A 857 23.62 2.68 42.46
C TYR A 857 23.23 3.21 41.07
N SER A 858 22.24 2.58 40.42
CA SER A 858 21.33 3.35 39.57
C SER A 858 20.37 4.09 40.52
N ALA A 859 19.99 5.32 40.17
CA ALA A 859 19.01 6.09 40.95
C ALA A 859 17.59 5.46 40.94
N THR A 860 17.37 4.36 40.21
CA THR A 860 16.05 3.83 39.82
C THR A 860 15.76 2.34 40.15
N GLY A 861 16.54 1.64 40.99
CA GLY A 861 16.16 0.35 41.61
C GLY A 861 16.52 -0.93 40.82
N LYS A 862 16.08 -2.13 41.27
CA LYS A 862 16.49 -3.46 40.73
C LYS A 862 15.36 -4.22 40.02
N VAL A 863 15.69 -4.93 38.93
CA VAL A 863 14.78 -5.82 38.17
C VAL A 863 15.35 -7.24 38.11
N ARG A 864 14.50 -8.27 38.19
CA ARG A 864 14.85 -9.70 38.10
C ARG A 864 13.85 -10.47 37.25
N LEU A 865 14.35 -11.40 36.44
CA LEU A 865 13.56 -12.45 35.81
C LEU A 865 14.17 -13.78 36.24
N SER A 866 13.38 -14.63 36.88
CA SER A 866 13.85 -15.93 37.40
C SER A 866 13.10 -17.10 36.80
N ALA A 867 13.84 -18.14 36.42
CA ALA A 867 13.31 -19.43 35.98
C ALA A 867 14.18 -20.56 36.55
N ALA A 868 13.70 -21.81 36.51
CA ALA A 868 14.54 -22.95 36.86
C ALA A 868 15.82 -22.98 35.99
N ALA A 869 17.00 -22.98 36.62
CA ALA A 869 18.30 -22.92 35.93
C ALA A 869 18.49 -24.00 34.85
N THR A 870 17.89 -25.18 35.03
CA THR A 870 17.89 -26.27 34.04
C THR A 870 17.31 -25.81 32.71
N THR A 871 16.18 -25.11 32.74
CA THR A 871 15.46 -24.67 31.53
C THR A 871 16.18 -23.53 30.78
N LEU A 872 16.86 -22.65 31.51
CA LEU A 872 17.64 -21.56 30.90
C LEU A 872 18.96 -22.05 30.30
N SER A 873 19.63 -22.98 30.98
CA SER A 873 20.95 -23.49 30.58
C SER A 873 20.90 -24.50 29.43
N GLU A 874 19.79 -25.23 29.27
CA GLU A 874 19.57 -26.19 28.17
C GLU A 874 19.71 -25.56 26.77
N HIS A 875 19.44 -24.26 26.65
CA HIS A 875 19.50 -23.53 25.38
C HIS A 875 20.79 -22.71 25.19
N MET A 876 21.65 -22.64 26.22
CA MET A 876 22.86 -21.82 26.18
C MET A 876 23.99 -22.48 25.40
N ILE A 877 24.68 -21.69 24.57
CA ILE A 877 25.86 -22.13 23.83
C ILE A 877 26.99 -21.16 24.12
N GLY A 878 28.06 -21.67 24.73
CA GLY A 878 29.21 -20.87 25.15
C GLY A 878 28.82 -19.73 26.12
N GLY A 879 27.83 -19.97 26.98
CA GLY A 879 27.41 -19.02 28.01
C GLY A 879 26.37 -17.98 27.57
N ILE A 880 25.79 -18.08 26.37
CA ILE A 880 24.75 -17.15 25.91
C ILE A 880 23.55 -17.86 25.26
N ASN A 881 22.42 -17.15 25.19
CA ASN A 881 21.28 -17.49 24.34
C ASN A 881 21.31 -16.61 23.06
N PRO A 882 21.68 -17.15 21.88
CA PRO A 882 21.86 -16.35 20.65
C PRO A 882 20.55 -15.79 20.07
N TRP A 883 19.41 -16.29 20.52
CA TRP A 883 18.08 -15.82 20.14
C TRP A 883 17.51 -14.80 21.13
N ALA A 884 18.21 -14.49 22.22
CA ALA A 884 17.74 -13.58 23.27
C ALA A 884 18.72 -12.43 23.57
N THR A 885 18.18 -11.23 23.68
CA THR A 885 18.92 -10.00 24.00
C THR A 885 18.37 -9.34 25.25
N ILE A 886 19.16 -8.43 25.81
CA ILE A 886 18.74 -7.56 26.91
C ILE A 886 18.88 -6.10 26.47
N ASN A 887 17.76 -5.38 26.47
CA ASN A 887 17.61 -4.00 26.01
C ASN A 887 18.15 -3.77 24.58
N GLY A 888 18.18 -4.82 23.75
CA GLY A 888 18.85 -4.80 22.45
C GLY A 888 20.35 -4.47 22.48
N THR A 889 20.97 -4.47 23.66
CA THR A 889 22.36 -4.01 23.86
C THR A 889 23.33 -5.13 24.13
N ASP A 890 22.89 -6.21 24.77
CA ASP A 890 23.73 -7.34 25.19
C ASP A 890 23.02 -8.69 24.99
N TRP A 891 23.78 -9.80 25.06
CA TRP A 891 23.21 -11.16 25.03
C TRP A 891 22.62 -11.54 26.39
N ALA A 892 21.52 -12.29 26.38
CA ALA A 892 20.99 -12.91 27.59
C ALA A 892 21.84 -14.12 28.01
N SER A 893 22.18 -14.18 29.30
CA SER A 893 22.94 -15.24 29.97
C SER A 893 22.27 -15.58 31.32
N THR A 894 22.74 -16.63 31.99
CA THR A 894 22.48 -16.82 33.42
C THR A 894 23.42 -15.96 34.26
N ASP A 895 22.96 -15.56 35.44
CA ASP A 895 23.77 -14.85 36.43
C ASP A 895 24.80 -15.80 37.07
N ALA A 896 26.03 -15.30 37.26
CA ALA A 896 27.14 -16.09 37.80
C ALA A 896 27.00 -16.42 39.30
N SER A 897 26.24 -15.62 40.04
CA SER A 897 26.00 -15.80 41.48
C SER A 897 24.76 -16.63 41.77
N ASN A 898 23.77 -16.65 40.87
CA ASN A 898 22.61 -17.52 40.94
C ASN A 898 22.07 -17.85 39.53
N ALA A 899 22.28 -19.09 39.11
CA ALA A 899 21.92 -19.57 37.78
C ALA A 899 20.41 -19.57 37.46
N ASN A 900 19.54 -19.32 38.45
CA ASN A 900 18.10 -19.16 38.23
C ASN A 900 17.74 -17.77 37.67
N TYR A 901 18.65 -16.79 37.68
CA TYR A 901 18.37 -15.44 37.16
C TYR A 901 18.98 -15.23 35.78
N ILE A 902 18.28 -14.44 34.95
CA ILE A 902 18.80 -13.96 33.67
C ILE A 902 19.59 -12.65 33.88
N ALA A 903 20.74 -12.53 33.23
CA ALA A 903 21.63 -11.36 33.30
C ALA A 903 22.32 -11.09 31.95
N ASN A 904 22.94 -9.92 31.81
CA ASN A 904 23.80 -9.62 30.66
C ASN A 904 25.01 -10.55 30.65
N PHE A 905 25.40 -10.96 29.45
CA PHE A 905 26.67 -11.62 29.26
C PHE A 905 27.84 -10.65 29.48
N ALA A 906 28.80 -11.01 30.32
CA ALA A 906 29.89 -10.13 30.74
C ALA A 906 31.27 -10.53 30.20
N ASN A 907 31.44 -11.80 29.84
CA ASN A 907 32.76 -12.40 29.63
C ASN A 907 33.19 -12.35 28.16
N TYR A 908 33.25 -11.14 27.60
CA TYR A 908 33.71 -10.93 26.23
C TYR A 908 35.23 -10.96 26.14
N THR A 909 35.75 -11.66 25.14
CA THR A 909 37.13 -11.46 24.69
C THR A 909 37.20 -10.21 23.82
N THR A 910 38.28 -9.46 23.99
CA THR A 910 38.54 -8.22 23.24
C THR A 910 40.02 -8.19 22.82
N GLY A 911 40.37 -7.36 21.82
CA GLY A 911 41.74 -7.21 21.34
C GLY A 911 42.14 -8.27 20.29
N THR A 912 43.42 -8.63 20.21
CA THR A 912 43.97 -9.45 19.11
C THR A 912 43.71 -10.95 19.23
N GLN A 913 43.19 -11.42 20.36
CA GLN A 913 42.84 -12.83 20.56
C GLN A 913 41.38 -13.07 20.19
N HIS A 914 41.16 -13.61 18.98
CA HIS A 914 39.82 -13.85 18.44
C HIS A 914 39.31 -15.24 18.87
N THR A 915 38.70 -15.34 20.06
CA THR A 915 38.15 -16.60 20.61
C THR A 915 36.89 -16.37 21.44
N GLY A 916 36.06 -17.38 21.70
CA GLY A 916 34.91 -17.24 22.61
C GLY A 916 33.87 -16.21 22.14
N ASN A 917 33.12 -15.62 23.07
CA ASN A 917 32.22 -14.49 22.75
C ASN A 917 33.06 -13.24 22.54
N TYR A 918 33.10 -12.70 21.32
CA TYR A 918 34.02 -11.64 20.96
C TYR A 918 33.31 -10.30 20.76
N MET A 919 33.94 -9.25 21.26
CA MET A 919 33.54 -7.85 21.07
C MET A 919 34.76 -7.02 20.65
N PRO A 920 34.71 -6.25 19.55
CA PRO A 920 35.77 -5.30 19.23
C PRO A 920 36.01 -4.33 20.39
N GLY A 921 37.27 -4.01 20.68
CA GLY A 921 37.62 -3.08 21.75
C GLY A 921 37.08 -1.67 21.51
N ALA A 922 36.81 -0.91 22.58
CA ALA A 922 36.20 0.43 22.51
C ALA A 922 36.97 1.47 21.68
N THR A 923 38.27 1.27 21.47
CA THR A 923 39.17 2.14 20.68
C THR A 923 39.46 1.61 19.28
N VAL A 924 38.99 0.42 18.92
CA VAL A 924 39.30 -0.26 17.67
C VAL A 924 38.14 -0.12 16.70
N ALA A 925 38.27 0.77 15.72
CA ALA A 925 37.28 0.98 14.67
C ALA A 925 37.14 -0.22 13.72
N GLU A 926 38.20 -1.02 13.55
CA GLU A 926 38.24 -2.14 12.61
C GLU A 926 38.98 -3.36 13.20
N THR A 927 38.32 -4.53 13.20
CA THR A 927 38.92 -5.83 13.54
C THR A 927 39.06 -6.70 12.28
N ASN A 928 40.25 -7.26 12.04
CA ASN A 928 40.52 -8.15 10.91
C ASN A 928 40.53 -9.62 11.34
N PHE A 929 39.68 -10.45 10.76
CA PHE A 929 39.60 -11.88 11.04
C PHE A 929 40.21 -12.70 9.89
N GLY A 930 41.10 -13.64 10.22
CA GLY A 930 41.51 -14.71 9.31
C GLY A 930 40.49 -15.86 9.32
N ILE A 931 40.97 -17.10 9.28
CA ILE A 931 40.13 -18.26 9.62
C ILE A 931 40.00 -18.31 11.15
N VAL A 932 38.77 -18.24 11.66
CA VAL A 932 38.53 -18.16 13.10
C VAL A 932 37.20 -18.82 13.50
N THR A 933 37.17 -19.41 14.68
CA THR A 933 35.94 -19.86 15.35
C THR A 933 35.70 -18.98 16.57
N LEU A 934 34.57 -18.27 16.56
CA LEU A 934 34.05 -17.54 17.70
C LEU A 934 32.84 -18.28 18.26
N ASN A 935 32.43 -17.96 19.49
CA ASN A 935 31.12 -18.35 19.97
C ASN A 935 30.05 -17.43 19.38
N SER A 936 30.20 -16.12 19.60
CA SER A 936 29.33 -15.06 19.08
C SER A 936 30.15 -13.81 18.72
N LEU A 937 29.54 -12.90 17.95
CA LEU A 937 30.11 -11.61 17.59
C LEU A 937 29.18 -10.47 18.01
N ARG A 938 29.70 -9.53 18.80
CA ARG A 938 28.98 -8.30 19.18
C ARG A 938 29.67 -7.08 18.60
N LEU A 939 28.96 -6.32 17.78
CA LEU A 939 29.37 -5.04 17.18
C LEU A 939 28.59 -3.89 17.85
N ALA A 940 28.97 -3.56 19.07
CA ALA A 940 28.31 -2.54 19.89
C ALA A 940 29.32 -1.72 20.70
N ALA A 941 28.94 -0.50 21.07
CA ALA A 941 29.73 0.34 21.98
C ALA A 941 29.72 -0.23 23.41
N TRP A 942 30.81 0.00 24.18
CA TRP A 942 30.80 -0.24 25.62
C TRP A 942 29.73 0.63 26.28
N SER A 943 29.04 0.11 27.29
CA SER A 943 27.87 0.68 27.98
C SER A 943 28.07 2.05 28.68
N ASN A 944 29.11 2.81 28.33
CA ASN A 944 29.46 4.08 28.94
C ASN A 944 29.72 5.18 27.90
N GLY A 945 28.66 5.55 27.16
CA GLY A 945 28.39 6.87 26.59
C GLY A 945 29.45 7.63 25.76
N SER A 946 30.61 7.06 25.45
CA SER A 946 31.76 7.83 24.91
C SER A 946 32.37 7.31 23.62
N ALA A 947 31.94 6.14 23.11
CA ALA A 947 32.43 5.64 21.82
C ALA A 947 31.62 6.28 20.66
N THR A 948 32.28 7.16 19.90
CA THR A 948 31.69 7.97 18.83
C THR A 948 31.84 7.36 17.42
N GLY A 949 31.93 6.03 17.26
CA GLY A 949 32.26 5.41 15.97
C GLY A 949 31.51 4.12 15.61
N SER A 950 31.35 3.87 14.31
CA SER A 950 30.95 2.58 13.73
C SER A 950 31.96 1.48 14.03
N HIS A 951 31.51 0.28 14.40
CA HIS A 951 32.37 -0.90 14.49
C HIS A 951 32.41 -1.67 13.17
N ARG A 952 33.62 -2.00 12.70
CA ARG A 952 33.85 -2.78 11.47
C ARG A 952 34.56 -4.10 11.76
N ALA A 953 34.02 -5.20 11.24
CA ALA A 953 34.64 -6.52 11.21
C ALA A 953 34.99 -6.91 9.76
N THR A 954 36.28 -7.00 9.44
CA THR A 954 36.76 -7.36 8.11
C THR A 954 37.19 -8.83 8.08
N LEU A 955 36.49 -9.65 7.30
CA LEU A 955 36.69 -11.09 7.17
C LEU A 955 37.63 -11.39 5.98
N ASN A 956 38.82 -11.89 6.25
CA ASN A 956 39.80 -12.35 5.27
C ASN A 956 39.86 -13.89 5.19
N GLY A 957 39.02 -14.60 5.96
CA GLY A 957 38.90 -16.05 5.98
C GLY A 957 37.54 -16.50 6.51
N ALA A 958 37.37 -17.80 6.78
CA ALA A 958 36.11 -18.34 7.28
C ALA A 958 35.90 -17.98 8.78
N LEU A 959 34.77 -17.37 9.09
CA LEU A 959 34.27 -17.13 10.45
C LEU A 959 33.19 -18.18 10.79
N THR A 960 33.49 -19.06 11.74
CA THR A 960 32.51 -20.00 12.30
C THR A 960 31.97 -19.46 13.63
N LEU A 961 30.67 -19.27 13.74
CA LEU A 961 29.98 -18.86 14.98
C LEU A 961 29.38 -20.08 15.66
N SER A 962 29.91 -20.46 16.82
CA SER A 962 29.51 -21.69 17.51
C SER A 962 28.07 -21.62 18.04
N SER A 963 27.65 -20.45 18.53
CA SER A 963 26.26 -20.20 18.95
C SER A 963 25.36 -19.75 17.80
N GLY A 964 25.95 -19.17 16.74
CA GLY A 964 25.22 -18.51 15.65
C GLY A 964 24.75 -17.09 15.97
N GLY A 965 25.25 -16.44 17.03
CA GLY A 965 24.85 -15.09 17.41
C GLY A 965 25.70 -13.98 16.78
N ILE A 966 25.04 -13.02 16.13
CA ILE A 966 25.57 -11.68 15.77
C ILE A 966 24.65 -10.62 16.38
N LEU A 967 25.21 -9.71 17.17
CA LEU A 967 24.50 -8.56 17.76
C LEU A 967 25.15 -7.27 17.30
N ALA A 968 24.38 -6.38 16.69
CA ALA A 968 24.82 -5.06 16.26
C ALA A 968 23.99 -3.98 16.95
N ASN A 969 24.67 -3.05 17.63
CA ASN A 969 24.05 -1.88 18.24
C ASN A 969 24.99 -0.68 18.05
N GLY A 970 24.83 0.03 16.94
CA GLY A 970 25.69 1.16 16.57
C GLY A 970 25.41 2.41 17.42
N ALA A 971 26.46 3.13 17.82
CA ALA A 971 26.35 4.43 18.46
C ALA A 971 25.74 5.49 17.51
N VAL A 972 25.40 6.65 18.09
CA VAL A 972 24.56 7.76 17.58
C VAL A 972 24.80 8.21 16.11
N SER A 973 25.96 7.93 15.49
CA SER A 973 26.32 8.50 14.16
C SER A 973 26.80 7.53 13.06
N GLY A 974 26.73 6.20 13.22
CA GLY A 974 27.19 5.29 12.15
C GLY A 974 26.67 3.85 12.18
N ILE A 975 26.69 3.18 11.02
CA ILE A 975 26.22 1.80 10.84
C ILE A 975 27.31 0.75 11.16
N SER A 976 26.97 -0.33 11.86
CA SER A 976 27.89 -1.45 12.11
C SER A 976 28.14 -2.24 10.82
N THR A 977 29.36 -2.71 10.59
CA THR A 977 29.79 -3.27 9.29
C THR A 977 30.49 -4.60 9.41
N ILE A 978 30.10 -5.58 8.58
CA ILE A 978 30.88 -6.78 8.27
C ILE A 978 31.33 -6.67 6.82
N ALA A 979 32.64 -6.76 6.58
CA ALA A 979 33.27 -6.53 5.29
C ALA A 979 34.29 -7.64 4.95
N GLY A 980 34.92 -7.57 3.77
CA GLY A 980 36.05 -8.44 3.39
C GLY A 980 35.71 -9.43 2.28
N THR A 981 36.40 -10.56 2.23
CA THR A 981 36.24 -11.62 1.21
C THR A 981 35.97 -13.01 1.82
N GLY A 982 35.82 -13.08 3.14
CA GLY A 982 35.62 -14.31 3.90
C GLY A 982 34.16 -14.79 3.93
N THR A 983 33.95 -15.96 4.52
CA THR A 983 32.62 -16.58 4.66
C THR A 983 32.19 -16.65 6.11
N ILE A 984 30.88 -16.67 6.37
CA ILE A 984 30.30 -16.85 7.70
C ILE A 984 29.52 -18.16 7.72
N THR A 985 29.72 -18.97 8.75
CA THR A 985 28.91 -20.18 8.98
C THR A 985 28.71 -20.41 10.48
N THR A 986 27.96 -21.44 10.85
CA THR A 986 27.71 -21.79 12.25
C THR A 986 28.11 -23.23 12.55
N ALA A 987 28.44 -23.52 13.81
CA ALA A 987 28.73 -24.88 14.22
C ALA A 987 27.43 -25.70 14.32
N ALA A 988 27.51 -26.98 13.94
CA ALA A 988 26.39 -27.94 13.98
C ALA A 988 25.12 -27.47 13.23
N SER A 989 25.30 -26.72 12.14
CA SER A 989 24.21 -26.21 11.29
C SER A 989 23.13 -25.42 12.04
N ARG A 990 23.52 -24.72 13.11
CA ARG A 990 22.62 -23.88 13.91
C ARG A 990 22.14 -22.66 13.13
N PRO A 991 20.95 -22.11 13.43
CA PRO A 991 20.53 -20.85 12.83
C PRO A 991 21.50 -19.70 13.17
N LEU A 992 21.68 -18.79 12.21
CA LEU A 992 22.36 -17.51 12.37
C LEU A 992 21.33 -16.47 12.85
N TYR A 993 21.44 -16.05 14.11
CA TYR A 993 20.63 -14.97 14.67
C TYR A 993 21.38 -13.64 14.53
N THR A 994 20.82 -12.72 13.75
CA THR A 994 21.29 -11.35 13.57
C THR A 994 20.33 -10.37 14.20
N HIS A 995 20.78 -9.73 15.28
CA HIS A 995 20.05 -8.69 15.98
C HIS A 995 20.62 -7.33 15.58
N ALA A 996 19.80 -6.47 14.97
CA ALA A 996 20.22 -5.15 14.51
C ALA A 996 19.42 -4.06 15.22
N TYR A 997 20.12 -3.33 16.08
CA TYR A 997 19.63 -2.18 16.84
C TYR A 997 20.44 -0.91 16.48
N GLY A 998 20.05 0.23 17.05
CA GLY A 998 20.67 1.52 16.76
C GLY A 998 20.54 1.90 15.28
N ASN A 999 21.65 2.19 14.59
CA ASN A 999 21.67 2.56 13.17
C ASN A 999 21.64 1.36 12.19
N GLY A 1000 21.67 0.12 12.68
CA GLY A 1000 21.60 -1.10 11.86
C GLY A 1000 22.95 -1.78 11.57
N LEU A 1001 22.93 -2.73 10.63
CA LEU A 1001 24.06 -3.58 10.25
C LEU A 1001 24.20 -3.63 8.72
N GLN A 1002 25.42 -3.64 8.20
CA GLN A 1002 25.68 -3.88 6.78
C GLN A 1002 26.70 -4.99 6.53
N PHE A 1003 26.45 -5.79 5.50
CA PHE A 1003 27.39 -6.75 4.90
C PHE A 1003 27.89 -6.17 3.59
N THR A 1004 29.20 -6.10 3.39
CA THR A 1004 29.82 -5.50 2.20
C THR A 1004 31.10 -6.24 1.79
N GLY A 1005 31.66 -5.92 0.62
CA GLY A 1005 32.71 -6.73 0.02
C GLY A 1005 32.19 -8.11 -0.43
N PHE A 1006 33.07 -9.07 -0.63
CA PHE A 1006 32.75 -10.43 -1.08
C PHE A 1006 32.38 -11.37 0.09
N THR A 1007 31.81 -10.85 1.17
CA THR A 1007 31.38 -11.68 2.30
C THR A 1007 30.10 -12.43 2.00
N SER A 1008 30.06 -13.72 2.32
CA SER A 1008 28.85 -14.54 2.17
C SER A 1008 28.57 -15.42 3.38
N VAL A 1009 27.29 -15.71 3.62
CA VAL A 1009 26.86 -16.74 4.58
C VAL A 1009 26.78 -18.08 3.86
N ILE A 1010 27.29 -19.15 4.46
CA ILE A 1010 27.36 -20.50 3.87
C ILE A 1010 26.87 -21.58 4.86
N GLY A 1011 26.64 -22.77 4.33
CA GLY A 1011 26.31 -23.97 5.12
C GLY A 1011 24.82 -24.34 5.14
N GLY A 1012 23.98 -23.63 4.38
CA GLY A 1012 22.54 -23.94 4.31
C GLY A 1012 21.81 -23.69 5.63
N ILE A 1013 22.33 -22.76 6.44
CA ILE A 1013 21.81 -22.44 7.77
C ILE A 1013 20.69 -21.42 7.70
N ASP A 1014 19.68 -21.55 8.57
CA ASP A 1014 18.62 -20.55 8.66
C ASP A 1014 19.18 -19.21 9.14
N TRP A 1015 18.69 -18.11 8.58
CA TRP A 1015 19.09 -16.76 8.95
C TRP A 1015 17.89 -16.02 9.54
N VAL A 1016 17.99 -15.63 10.81
CA VAL A 1016 16.97 -14.88 11.54
C VAL A 1016 17.43 -13.44 11.73
N LYS A 1017 16.62 -12.49 11.28
CA LYS A 1017 16.79 -11.05 11.45
C LYS A 1017 15.76 -10.52 12.45
N ALA A 1018 16.25 -9.95 13.55
CA ALA A 1018 15.46 -9.28 14.59
C ALA A 1018 16.04 -7.89 14.92
N GLY A 1019 15.34 -7.13 15.75
CA GLY A 1019 15.63 -5.72 16.06
C GLY A 1019 15.09 -4.75 15.01
N PRO A 1020 14.66 -3.54 15.40
CA PRO A 1020 13.93 -2.62 14.53
C PRO A 1020 14.78 -2.01 13.42
N SER A 1021 16.11 -2.06 13.52
CA SER A 1021 17.01 -1.36 12.59
C SER A 1021 17.29 -2.18 11.32
N PRO A 1022 17.64 -1.52 10.20
CA PRO A 1022 17.87 -2.21 8.93
C PRO A 1022 19.12 -3.11 8.93
N LEU A 1023 19.08 -4.18 8.13
CA LEU A 1023 20.22 -4.97 7.70
C LEU A 1023 20.40 -4.81 6.18
N TYR A 1024 21.54 -4.27 5.74
CA TYR A 1024 21.89 -4.12 4.33
C TYR A 1024 22.83 -5.22 3.87
N TYR A 1025 22.53 -5.84 2.74
CA TYR A 1025 23.39 -6.81 2.08
C TYR A 1025 23.87 -6.23 0.73
N ASN A 1026 25.10 -5.72 0.74
CA ASN A 1026 25.73 -4.97 -0.34
C ASN A 1026 26.83 -5.78 -1.07
N GLY A 1027 27.12 -7.01 -0.63
CA GLY A 1027 28.15 -7.85 -1.25
C GLY A 1027 27.70 -8.46 -2.58
N PRO A 1028 28.58 -8.61 -3.60
CA PRO A 1028 28.20 -9.16 -4.90
C PRO A 1028 28.07 -10.70 -4.91
N THR A 1029 28.37 -11.36 -3.79
CA THR A 1029 28.42 -12.82 -3.67
C THR A 1029 27.06 -13.46 -3.38
N THR A 1030 26.94 -14.73 -3.74
CA THR A 1030 25.80 -15.57 -3.36
C THR A 1030 26.00 -16.15 -1.95
N SER A 1031 25.04 -15.90 -1.05
CA SER A 1031 24.97 -16.60 0.23
C SER A 1031 24.10 -17.87 0.11
N GLN A 1032 24.59 -18.98 0.66
CA GLN A 1032 23.93 -20.29 0.67
C GLN A 1032 23.33 -20.55 2.07
N ILE A 1033 22.04 -20.26 2.22
CA ILE A 1033 21.29 -20.30 3.48
C ILE A 1033 20.18 -21.35 3.43
N GLY A 1034 19.59 -21.64 4.59
CA GLY A 1034 18.36 -22.43 4.73
C GLY A 1034 17.16 -21.55 4.43
N SER A 1035 16.44 -21.12 5.47
CA SER A 1035 15.36 -20.13 5.37
C SER A 1035 15.77 -18.77 5.92
N LEU A 1036 15.19 -17.70 5.40
CA LEU A 1036 15.32 -16.34 5.92
C LEU A 1036 14.07 -15.96 6.72
N TYR A 1037 14.24 -15.45 7.94
CA TYR A 1037 13.18 -14.95 8.79
C TYR A 1037 13.44 -13.48 9.10
N ILE A 1038 12.53 -12.60 8.70
CA ILE A 1038 12.58 -11.16 9.02
C ILE A 1038 11.44 -10.91 10.00
N HIS A 1039 11.74 -11.04 11.30
CA HIS A 1039 10.76 -10.82 12.36
C HIS A 1039 10.59 -9.34 12.68
N GLN A 1040 11.66 -8.55 12.55
CA GLN A 1040 11.64 -7.11 12.82
C GLN A 1040 12.52 -6.32 11.84
N GLY A 1041 11.94 -5.23 11.35
CA GLY A 1041 12.64 -4.17 10.61
C GLY A 1041 12.88 -4.53 9.13
N ARG A 1042 13.91 -3.92 8.54
CA ARG A 1042 14.19 -4.08 7.11
C ARG A 1042 15.38 -5.00 6.83
N PHE A 1043 15.25 -5.89 5.86
CA PHE A 1043 16.34 -6.58 5.18
C PHE A 1043 16.43 -6.05 3.74
N GLU A 1044 17.61 -5.57 3.32
CA GLU A 1044 17.79 -4.90 2.03
C GLU A 1044 18.85 -5.62 1.19
N LEU A 1045 18.42 -6.23 0.08
CA LEU A 1045 19.26 -6.88 -0.93
C LEU A 1045 19.64 -5.89 -2.02
N ASN A 1046 20.72 -5.15 -1.77
CA ASN A 1046 21.27 -4.15 -2.69
C ASN A 1046 22.16 -4.76 -3.76
N ASN A 1047 22.95 -5.78 -3.39
CA ASN A 1047 23.81 -6.51 -4.31
C ASN A 1047 23.81 -8.03 -4.03
N GLY A 1048 24.42 -8.81 -4.93
CA GLY A 1048 24.54 -10.26 -4.79
C GLY A 1048 23.19 -10.99 -4.79
N THR A 1049 23.22 -12.25 -4.32
CA THR A 1049 22.04 -13.12 -4.27
C THR A 1049 21.99 -13.94 -2.97
N LEU A 1050 20.79 -14.37 -2.58
CA LEU A 1050 20.55 -15.39 -1.56
C LEU A 1050 20.05 -16.66 -2.25
N ASN A 1051 20.57 -17.80 -1.85
CA ASN A 1051 20.10 -19.12 -2.26
C ASN A 1051 19.63 -19.86 -1.01
N THR A 1052 18.34 -20.16 -0.94
CA THR A 1052 17.69 -20.87 0.19
C THR A 1052 17.64 -22.39 -0.02
N GLY A 1053 18.21 -22.89 -1.12
CA GLY A 1053 17.98 -24.25 -1.60
C GLY A 1053 16.52 -24.52 -1.98
N ALA A 1054 16.22 -25.78 -2.34
CA ALA A 1054 14.88 -26.18 -2.79
C ALA A 1054 13.82 -26.14 -1.68
N ASN A 1055 14.20 -26.36 -0.42
CA ASN A 1055 13.25 -26.45 0.70
C ASN A 1055 13.17 -25.18 1.54
N GLY A 1056 14.16 -24.28 1.45
CA GLY A 1056 14.17 -23.06 2.22
C GLY A 1056 13.14 -22.04 1.76
N GLN A 1057 12.74 -21.18 2.69
CA GLN A 1057 11.68 -20.19 2.52
C GLN A 1057 12.13 -18.81 3.01
N VAL A 1058 11.36 -17.79 2.68
CA VAL A 1058 11.56 -16.43 3.16
C VAL A 1058 10.29 -16.00 3.89
N TYR A 1059 10.39 -15.68 5.18
CA TYR A 1059 9.31 -15.15 5.98
C TYR A 1059 9.54 -13.66 6.19
N ILE A 1060 8.58 -12.85 5.75
CA ILE A 1060 8.58 -11.41 5.91
C ILE A 1060 7.45 -11.06 6.86
N GLY A 1061 7.84 -10.53 8.01
CA GLY A 1061 6.97 -10.18 9.10
C GLY A 1061 6.51 -11.35 9.96
N ASP A 1062 6.18 -11.01 11.19
CA ASP A 1062 5.74 -11.94 12.22
C ASP A 1062 4.32 -11.64 12.73
N GLY A 1063 3.61 -10.77 12.02
CA GLY A 1063 2.28 -10.28 12.38
C GLY A 1063 2.30 -9.04 13.27
N ALA A 1064 3.44 -8.39 13.51
CA ALA A 1064 3.51 -7.13 14.25
C ALA A 1064 4.55 -6.17 13.67
N GLY A 1065 4.31 -4.85 13.78
CA GLY A 1065 5.30 -3.87 13.37
C GLY A 1065 5.53 -3.82 11.86
N ARG A 1066 6.62 -3.14 11.46
CA ARG A 1066 6.94 -2.91 10.04
C ARG A 1066 8.12 -3.77 9.62
N ASP A 1067 7.84 -4.74 8.76
CA ASP A 1067 8.82 -5.69 8.25
C ASP A 1067 8.91 -5.60 6.73
N GLU A 1068 10.13 -5.49 6.23
CA GLU A 1068 10.36 -5.21 4.81
C GLU A 1068 11.53 -6.05 4.28
N LEU A 1069 11.29 -6.82 3.22
CA LEU A 1069 12.36 -7.28 2.32
C LEU A 1069 12.38 -6.37 1.10
N ARG A 1070 13.52 -5.74 0.84
CA ARG A 1070 13.70 -4.89 -0.33
C ARG A 1070 14.72 -5.48 -1.29
N ILE A 1071 14.36 -5.55 -2.57
CA ILE A 1071 15.17 -6.06 -3.67
C ILE A 1071 15.46 -4.92 -4.64
N LEU A 1072 16.73 -4.54 -4.81
CA LEU A 1072 17.13 -3.41 -5.65
C LEU A 1072 17.77 -3.89 -6.94
N GLY A 1073 17.09 -3.67 -8.07
CA GLY A 1073 17.52 -4.05 -9.41
C GLY A 1073 17.92 -5.53 -9.53
N GLY A 1074 18.51 -5.88 -10.67
CA GLY A 1074 19.01 -7.23 -10.94
C GLY A 1074 17.92 -8.27 -11.19
N THR A 1075 18.35 -9.50 -11.43
CA THR A 1075 17.47 -10.64 -11.73
C THR A 1075 17.67 -11.74 -10.68
N ASP A 1076 16.56 -12.27 -10.15
CA ASP A 1076 16.52 -13.41 -9.23
C ASP A 1076 17.53 -13.31 -8.08
N ARG A 1077 17.51 -12.19 -7.37
CA ARG A 1077 18.33 -12.02 -6.16
C ARG A 1077 17.99 -13.03 -5.08
N LEU A 1078 16.75 -13.52 -5.02
CA LEU A 1078 16.40 -14.78 -4.38
C LEU A 1078 16.51 -15.90 -5.41
N SER A 1079 17.73 -16.40 -5.59
CA SER A 1079 18.14 -17.25 -6.73
C SER A 1079 17.50 -18.64 -6.77
N SER A 1080 17.01 -19.14 -5.64
CA SER A 1080 16.32 -20.43 -5.50
C SER A 1080 14.83 -20.38 -5.83
N ARG A 1081 14.28 -19.19 -6.18
CA ARG A 1081 12.83 -18.93 -6.31
C ARG A 1081 12.05 -19.47 -5.08
N PRO A 1082 12.37 -19.03 -3.86
CA PRO A 1082 11.79 -19.59 -2.65
C PRO A 1082 10.27 -19.40 -2.58
N LYS A 1083 9.64 -20.13 -1.64
CA LYS A 1083 8.36 -19.70 -1.08
C LYS A 1083 8.61 -18.45 -0.24
N VAL A 1084 7.89 -17.36 -0.50
CA VAL A 1084 7.87 -16.15 0.31
C VAL A 1084 6.55 -16.07 1.04
N THR A 1085 6.59 -15.87 2.36
CA THR A 1085 5.39 -15.66 3.18
C THR A 1085 5.36 -14.22 3.67
N LEU A 1086 4.25 -13.52 3.44
CA LEU A 1086 3.98 -12.19 4.00
C LEU A 1086 2.98 -12.33 5.14
N ARG A 1087 3.37 -11.90 6.34
CA ARG A 1087 2.54 -11.91 7.54
C ARG A 1087 2.55 -10.54 8.21
N GLY A 1088 1.69 -9.64 7.74
CA GLY A 1088 1.37 -8.37 8.40
C GLY A 1088 0.19 -8.52 9.35
N THR A 1089 -0.07 -7.52 10.20
CA THR A 1089 -1.22 -7.59 11.13
C THR A 1089 -2.55 -7.24 10.43
N PRO A 1090 -3.63 -7.96 10.75
CA PRO A 1090 -5.00 -7.60 10.37
C PRO A 1090 -5.60 -6.47 11.23
N TYR A 1091 -4.94 -6.04 12.32
CA TYR A 1091 -5.51 -5.12 13.31
C TYR A 1091 -4.98 -3.69 13.26
N GLY A 1092 -3.86 -3.47 12.59
CA GLY A 1092 -3.37 -2.12 12.32
C GLY A 1092 -4.34 -1.33 11.44
N ARG A 1093 -4.19 -0.01 11.43
CA ARG A 1093 -5.06 0.88 10.64
C ARG A 1093 -5.12 0.53 9.16
N GLY A 1094 -4.12 -0.16 8.62
CA GLY A 1094 -4.09 -0.69 7.26
C GLY A 1094 -3.32 0.18 6.27
N ALA A 1095 -2.70 -0.47 5.29
CA ALA A 1095 -1.95 0.17 4.19
C ALA A 1095 -2.86 1.11 3.38
N GLU A 1096 -4.12 0.72 3.24
CA GLU A 1096 -5.19 1.46 2.60
C GLU A 1096 -5.53 2.79 3.29
N PHE A 1097 -4.97 3.05 4.49
CA PHE A 1097 -5.07 4.33 5.22
C PHE A 1097 -3.76 5.13 5.30
N GLY A 1098 -2.73 4.71 4.55
CA GLY A 1098 -1.42 5.38 4.55
C GLY A 1098 -0.61 5.18 5.83
N ALA A 1099 -1.07 4.32 6.74
CA ALA A 1099 -0.30 3.92 7.91
C ALA A 1099 0.80 2.96 7.44
N ALA A 1100 2.06 3.41 7.50
CA ALA A 1100 3.23 2.57 7.27
C ALA A 1100 3.55 1.62 8.46
N GLU A 1101 2.81 1.78 9.55
CA GLU A 1101 2.85 0.93 10.73
C GLU A 1101 2.26 -0.44 10.33
N ASP A 1102 2.80 -1.54 10.88
CA ASP A 1102 2.07 -2.81 10.94
C ASP A 1102 1.88 -3.58 9.60
N GLN A 1103 2.94 -3.69 8.79
CA GLN A 1103 2.94 -4.31 7.46
C GLN A 1103 4.10 -5.29 7.23
N ALA A 1104 3.81 -6.38 6.50
CA ALA A 1104 4.81 -7.23 5.86
C ALA A 1104 4.94 -6.88 4.36
N THR A 1105 6.08 -6.31 3.97
CA THR A 1105 6.29 -5.75 2.63
C THR A 1105 7.39 -6.47 1.86
N LEU A 1106 7.08 -6.90 0.63
CA LEU A 1106 8.07 -7.22 -0.40
C LEU A 1106 8.17 -6.03 -1.37
N ALA A 1107 9.33 -5.36 -1.38
CA ALA A 1107 9.57 -4.21 -2.23
C ALA A 1107 10.50 -4.52 -3.41
N LEU A 1108 10.05 -4.21 -4.63
CA LEU A 1108 10.84 -4.29 -5.86
C LEU A 1108 11.18 -2.86 -6.33
N VAL A 1109 12.47 -2.59 -6.49
CA VAL A 1109 12.97 -1.23 -6.70
C VAL A 1109 13.95 -1.16 -7.87
N ASN A 1110 13.86 -0.11 -8.69
CA ASN A 1110 14.82 0.21 -9.76
C ASN A 1110 15.01 -0.92 -10.81
N GLY A 1111 13.91 -1.49 -11.32
CA GLY A 1111 13.93 -2.51 -12.36
C GLY A 1111 14.28 -3.91 -11.86
N ALA A 1112 13.92 -4.23 -10.62
CA ALA A 1112 14.16 -5.55 -10.04
C ALA A 1112 13.26 -6.60 -10.73
N SER A 1113 13.85 -7.72 -11.15
CA SER A 1113 13.12 -8.86 -11.68
C SER A 1113 13.31 -10.06 -10.76
N GLN A 1114 12.23 -10.59 -10.18
CA GLN A 1114 12.29 -11.67 -9.19
C GLN A 1114 11.25 -12.74 -9.47
N GLY A 1115 11.66 -14.00 -9.48
CA GLY A 1115 10.79 -15.17 -9.54
C GLY A 1115 10.66 -15.86 -8.19
N LEU A 1116 9.46 -16.34 -7.86
CA LEU A 1116 9.12 -17.05 -6.65
C LEU A 1116 8.33 -18.32 -6.99
N ARG A 1117 8.63 -19.43 -6.31
CA ARG A 1117 7.82 -20.65 -6.42
C ARG A 1117 6.43 -20.44 -5.83
N GLU A 1118 6.33 -19.70 -4.73
CA GLU A 1118 5.05 -19.42 -4.08
C GLU A 1118 5.15 -18.08 -3.35
N LEU A 1119 4.14 -17.23 -3.51
CA LEU A 1119 3.87 -16.14 -2.59
C LEU A 1119 2.68 -16.54 -1.71
N HIS A 1120 2.87 -16.63 -0.41
CA HIS A 1120 1.84 -17.00 0.55
C HIS A 1120 1.49 -15.81 1.44
N ILE A 1121 0.21 -15.51 1.57
CA ILE A 1121 -0.29 -14.39 2.38
C ILE A 1121 -0.97 -14.95 3.63
N ILE A 1122 -0.49 -14.53 4.79
CA ILE A 1122 -1.11 -14.78 6.08
C ILE A 1122 -1.77 -13.47 6.52
N ASP A 1123 -3.10 -13.43 6.47
CA ASP A 1123 -3.99 -12.34 6.87
C ASP A 1123 -3.80 -11.03 6.08
N ARG A 1124 -2.59 -10.47 6.02
CA ARG A 1124 -2.29 -9.27 5.23
C ARG A 1124 -0.86 -9.28 4.70
N GLY A 1125 -0.69 -8.95 3.42
CA GLY A 1125 0.62 -8.79 2.78
C GLY A 1125 0.66 -7.60 1.83
N THR A 1126 1.85 -7.05 1.59
CA THR A 1126 2.04 -5.91 0.67
C THR A 1126 3.17 -6.18 -0.32
N ILE A 1127 2.91 -5.92 -1.61
CA ILE A 1127 3.92 -5.73 -2.65
C ILE A 1127 4.03 -4.24 -2.93
N ASP A 1128 5.27 -3.77 -3.00
CA ASP A 1128 5.58 -2.36 -3.20
C ASP A 1128 6.53 -2.19 -4.39
N PHE A 1129 5.99 -1.68 -5.48
CA PHE A 1129 6.75 -1.36 -6.69
C PHE A 1129 7.25 0.07 -6.62
N ARG A 1130 8.54 0.29 -6.90
CA ARG A 1130 9.15 1.62 -6.84
C ARG A 1130 10.12 1.84 -7.97
N ASN A 1131 10.03 3.00 -8.61
CA ASN A 1131 10.97 3.47 -9.64
C ASN A 1131 11.18 2.45 -10.77
N GLY A 1132 10.14 1.69 -11.13
CA GLY A 1132 10.09 0.97 -12.40
C GLY A 1132 10.10 1.98 -13.55
N THR A 1133 10.59 1.58 -14.72
CA THR A 1133 10.46 2.39 -15.94
C THR A 1133 10.15 1.48 -17.10
N VAL A 1134 9.59 2.01 -18.18
CA VAL A 1134 9.34 1.21 -19.40
C VAL A 1134 10.65 0.58 -19.89
N ALA A 1135 11.78 1.28 -19.80
CA ALA A 1135 13.11 0.78 -20.18
C ALA A 1135 13.62 -0.34 -19.24
N SER A 1136 13.35 -0.24 -17.95
CA SER A 1136 13.82 -1.17 -16.92
C SER A 1136 12.70 -1.42 -15.91
N PRO A 1137 11.70 -2.25 -16.25
CA PRO A 1137 10.52 -2.42 -15.42
C PRO A 1137 10.77 -3.40 -14.27
N ASN A 1138 10.05 -3.23 -13.17
CA ASN A 1138 10.04 -4.20 -12.08
C ASN A 1138 9.15 -5.39 -12.47
N ARG A 1139 9.58 -6.61 -12.18
CA ARG A 1139 8.81 -7.83 -12.51
C ARG A 1139 8.83 -8.82 -11.36
N LEU A 1140 7.66 -9.26 -10.95
CA LEU A 1140 7.49 -10.35 -9.98
C LEU A 1140 6.81 -11.54 -10.67
N PHE A 1141 7.54 -12.65 -10.85
CA PHE A 1141 7.01 -13.89 -11.41
C PHE A 1141 6.64 -14.85 -10.29
N LEU A 1142 5.40 -15.32 -10.29
CA LEU A 1142 4.86 -16.24 -9.29
C LEU A 1142 4.47 -17.56 -9.95
N ASP A 1143 5.00 -18.67 -9.46
CA ASP A 1143 4.50 -19.99 -9.88
C ASP A 1143 3.17 -20.32 -9.18
N LEU A 1144 2.94 -19.76 -7.97
CA LEU A 1144 1.71 -19.89 -7.19
C LEU A 1144 1.52 -18.68 -6.25
N LEU A 1145 0.27 -18.25 -6.03
CA LEU A 1145 -0.10 -17.21 -5.05
C LEU A 1145 -1.20 -17.73 -4.13
N THR A 1146 -0.91 -18.00 -2.85
CA THR A 1146 -1.87 -18.61 -1.91
C THR A 1146 -2.21 -17.70 -0.73
N PHE A 1147 -3.35 -17.94 -0.11
CA PHE A 1147 -3.84 -17.23 1.08
C PHE A 1147 -4.14 -18.24 2.20
N ASN A 1148 -3.90 -17.88 3.46
CA ASN A 1148 -4.22 -18.74 4.60
C ASN A 1148 -5.73 -18.91 4.82
N ASN A 1149 -6.54 -17.90 4.47
CA ASN A 1149 -8.00 -17.93 4.57
C ASN A 1149 -8.63 -16.95 3.56
N SER A 1150 -9.97 -16.94 3.48
CA SER A 1150 -10.74 -16.09 2.55
C SER A 1150 -10.79 -14.60 2.93
N GLY A 1151 -10.45 -14.24 4.16
CA GLY A 1151 -10.37 -12.86 4.64
C GLY A 1151 -9.01 -12.22 4.41
N ALA A 1152 -7.99 -12.99 4.04
CA ALA A 1152 -6.65 -12.47 3.83
C ALA A 1152 -6.54 -11.62 2.56
N GLN A 1153 -5.71 -10.58 2.59
CA GLN A 1153 -5.61 -9.61 1.50
C GLN A 1153 -4.16 -9.33 1.09
N LEU A 1154 -3.95 -9.23 -0.23
CA LEU A 1154 -2.70 -8.77 -0.84
C LEU A 1154 -2.87 -7.35 -1.39
N PHE A 1155 -2.13 -6.41 -0.83
CA PHE A 1155 -2.08 -5.03 -1.32
C PHE A 1155 -0.91 -4.86 -2.29
N VAL A 1156 -1.16 -4.24 -3.44
CA VAL A 1156 -0.16 -3.90 -4.45
C VAL A 1156 -0.13 -2.39 -4.58
N ARG A 1157 0.99 -1.75 -4.23
CA ARG A 1157 1.15 -0.29 -4.30
C ARG A 1157 2.32 0.11 -5.19
N GLY A 1158 2.28 1.36 -5.67
CA GLY A 1158 3.29 1.92 -6.56
C GLY A 1158 3.36 1.26 -7.94
N TRP A 1159 2.39 0.41 -8.27
CA TRP A 1159 2.31 -0.25 -9.58
C TRP A 1159 1.91 0.76 -10.65
N HIS A 1160 2.64 0.76 -11.76
CA HIS A 1160 2.31 1.48 -12.98
C HIS A 1160 2.36 0.55 -14.19
N GLU A 1161 1.38 0.68 -15.07
CA GLU A 1161 1.27 -0.13 -16.28
C GLU A 1161 2.52 0.01 -17.16
N TYR A 1162 3.04 -1.11 -17.66
CA TYR A 1162 4.25 -1.24 -18.47
C TYR A 1162 5.58 -0.96 -17.74
N GLU A 1163 5.54 -0.49 -16.50
CA GLU A 1163 6.71 -0.25 -15.66
C GLU A 1163 6.85 -1.29 -14.55
N ASP A 1164 5.74 -1.89 -14.15
CA ASP A 1164 5.67 -2.90 -13.10
C ASP A 1164 4.77 -4.06 -13.52
N PHE A 1165 5.19 -5.29 -13.22
CA PHE A 1165 4.47 -6.49 -13.63
C PHE A 1165 4.32 -7.46 -12.45
N LEU A 1166 3.07 -7.82 -12.15
CA LEU A 1166 2.73 -8.94 -11.28
C LEU A 1166 2.27 -10.11 -12.16
N LEU A 1167 3.12 -11.13 -12.28
CA LEU A 1167 2.95 -12.22 -13.21
C LEU A 1167 2.69 -13.53 -12.45
N ILE A 1168 1.69 -14.31 -12.87
CA ILE A 1168 1.35 -15.60 -12.29
C ILE A 1168 1.28 -16.69 -13.36
N LYS A 1169 1.80 -17.87 -13.04
CA LYS A 1169 1.83 -18.98 -14.00
C LYS A 1169 0.41 -19.41 -14.41
N LYS A 1170 0.19 -19.66 -15.70
CA LYS A 1170 -1.14 -20.04 -16.22
C LYS A 1170 -1.67 -21.35 -15.63
N THR A 1171 -0.75 -22.23 -15.26
CA THR A 1171 -1.06 -23.53 -14.63
C THR A 1171 -1.20 -23.45 -13.11
N ALA A 1172 -1.21 -22.25 -12.51
CA ALA A 1172 -1.28 -22.09 -11.06
C ALA A 1172 -2.64 -22.52 -10.49
N TYR A 1173 -3.71 -22.33 -11.27
CA TYR A 1173 -5.10 -22.58 -10.85
C TYR A 1173 -5.96 -23.16 -11.95
N ASP A 1174 -6.95 -23.95 -11.53
CA ASP A 1174 -8.08 -24.32 -12.39
C ASP A 1174 -8.89 -23.06 -12.76
N PRO A 1175 -9.53 -23.01 -13.94
CA PRO A 1175 -10.20 -21.81 -14.45
C PRO A 1175 -11.27 -21.19 -13.55
N ASP A 1176 -11.90 -21.97 -12.69
CA ASP A 1176 -12.98 -21.56 -11.78
C ASP A 1176 -12.50 -20.84 -10.51
N ARG A 1177 -11.20 -20.95 -10.16
CA ARG A 1177 -10.66 -20.39 -8.91
C ARG A 1177 -10.09 -18.98 -9.04
N TRP A 1178 -9.98 -18.46 -10.26
CA TRP A 1178 -9.37 -17.15 -10.50
C TRP A 1178 -10.19 -15.99 -9.93
N SER A 1179 -11.52 -16.06 -9.93
CA SER A 1179 -12.37 -14.99 -9.36
C SER A 1179 -12.13 -14.81 -7.87
N ASP A 1180 -11.99 -15.93 -7.15
CA ASP A 1180 -11.78 -15.94 -5.71
C ASP A 1180 -10.40 -15.36 -5.39
N LEU A 1181 -9.37 -15.78 -6.13
CA LEU A 1181 -8.02 -15.23 -6.02
C LEU A 1181 -7.99 -13.72 -6.24
N LEU A 1182 -8.58 -13.24 -7.34
CA LEU A 1182 -8.56 -11.82 -7.70
C LEU A 1182 -9.35 -10.95 -6.71
N SER A 1183 -10.35 -11.52 -6.01
CA SER A 1183 -11.10 -10.81 -4.97
C SER A 1183 -10.26 -10.50 -3.72
N GLN A 1184 -9.14 -11.20 -3.52
CA GLN A 1184 -8.23 -11.01 -2.40
C GLN A 1184 -7.02 -10.11 -2.74
N VAL A 1185 -6.92 -9.62 -3.98
CA VAL A 1185 -5.83 -8.75 -4.44
C VAL A 1185 -6.34 -7.34 -4.67
N PHE A 1186 -5.64 -6.34 -4.14
CA PHE A 1186 -6.02 -4.93 -4.22
C PHE A 1186 -4.87 -4.08 -4.76
N PHE A 1187 -5.05 -3.46 -5.92
CA PHE A 1187 -4.13 -2.52 -6.52
C PHE A 1187 -4.49 -1.11 -6.06
N ASP A 1188 -3.61 -0.50 -5.26
CA ASP A 1188 -3.80 0.87 -4.77
C ASP A 1188 -3.91 1.83 -5.95
N GLY A 1189 -4.96 2.63 -5.92
CA GLY A 1189 -5.30 3.56 -6.99
C GLY A 1189 -6.17 3.02 -8.13
N TYR A 1190 -6.37 1.70 -8.24
CA TYR A 1190 -7.13 1.11 -9.34
C TYR A 1190 -8.31 0.26 -8.89
N SER A 1191 -8.17 -0.55 -7.84
CA SER A 1191 -9.17 -1.55 -7.45
C SER A 1191 -10.50 -0.98 -6.93
N LEU A 1192 -10.58 0.32 -6.67
CA LEU A 1192 -11.86 0.99 -6.39
C LEU A 1192 -12.67 1.31 -7.66
N ASP A 1193 -11.99 1.48 -8.79
CA ASP A 1193 -12.59 1.90 -10.06
C ASP A 1193 -12.67 0.74 -11.07
N TYR A 1194 -11.80 -0.27 -10.94
CA TYR A 1194 -11.63 -1.33 -11.93
C TYR A 1194 -11.56 -2.71 -11.28
N LYS A 1195 -12.10 -3.70 -11.99
CA LYS A 1195 -11.93 -5.11 -11.63
C LYS A 1195 -10.59 -5.60 -12.16
N LEU A 1196 -9.85 -6.34 -11.33
CA LEU A 1196 -8.64 -7.02 -11.76
C LEU A 1196 -8.96 -8.13 -12.76
N LEU A 1197 -8.08 -8.29 -13.73
CA LEU A 1197 -8.17 -9.25 -14.83
C LEU A 1197 -6.86 -10.02 -14.94
N LEU A 1198 -6.93 -11.15 -15.66
CA LEU A 1198 -5.77 -11.89 -16.14
C LEU A 1198 -5.57 -11.54 -17.61
N LYS A 1199 -4.41 -10.98 -17.92
CA LYS A 1199 -3.98 -10.69 -19.29
C LYS A 1199 -2.88 -11.67 -19.69
N ASP A 1200 -2.91 -12.18 -20.93
CA ASP A 1200 -1.80 -13.00 -21.44
C ASP A 1200 -0.51 -12.19 -21.47
N TYR A 1201 0.54 -12.67 -20.79
CA TYR A 1201 1.88 -12.06 -20.84
C TYR A 1201 2.80 -12.80 -21.81
N ASN A 1202 2.92 -14.12 -21.64
CA ASN A 1202 3.66 -14.99 -22.55
C ASN A 1202 3.03 -16.41 -22.56
N ALA A 1203 3.76 -17.40 -23.09
CA ALA A 1203 3.27 -18.78 -23.12
C ALA A 1203 2.97 -19.36 -21.72
N ASP A 1204 3.69 -18.93 -20.69
CA ASP A 1204 3.68 -19.55 -19.35
C ASP A 1204 2.97 -18.71 -18.28
N TYR A 1205 2.86 -17.40 -18.45
CA TYR A 1205 2.38 -16.47 -17.42
C TYR A 1205 1.19 -15.61 -17.89
N TYR A 1206 0.26 -15.37 -16.97
CA TYR A 1206 -0.68 -14.26 -16.99
C TYR A 1206 -0.10 -13.07 -16.21
N GLU A 1207 -0.44 -11.86 -16.64
CA GLU A 1207 -0.32 -10.64 -15.85
C GLU A 1207 -1.62 -10.42 -15.07
N ILE A 1208 -1.52 -10.17 -13.76
CA ILE A 1208 -2.63 -9.66 -12.95
C ILE A 1208 -2.62 -8.14 -13.08
N THR A 1209 -3.68 -7.58 -13.65
CA THR A 1209 -3.71 -6.16 -14.01
C THR A 1209 -5.15 -5.62 -13.99
N PRO A 1210 -5.37 -4.33 -13.67
CA PRO A 1210 -6.68 -3.69 -13.84
C PRO A 1210 -7.05 -3.48 -15.32
N TRP A 1211 -6.13 -3.70 -16.27
CA TRP A 1211 -6.31 -3.37 -17.67
C TRP A 1211 -6.26 -4.60 -18.59
N GLY A 1212 -7.17 -4.66 -19.56
CA GLY A 1212 -7.17 -5.72 -20.58
C GLY A 1212 -8.57 -6.07 -21.08
N VAL A 1213 -8.61 -6.87 -22.14
CA VAL A 1213 -9.84 -7.50 -22.63
C VAL A 1213 -9.88 -8.92 -22.07
N PHE A 1214 -10.94 -9.28 -21.36
CA PHE A 1214 -11.19 -10.66 -20.99
C PHE A 1214 -11.46 -11.43 -22.29
N PRO A 1215 -10.67 -12.45 -22.67
CA PRO A 1215 -11.12 -13.38 -23.70
C PRO A 1215 -12.24 -14.17 -23.06
N GLU A 1216 -13.50 -13.71 -23.14
CA GLU A 1216 -14.65 -14.50 -22.69
C GLU A 1216 -14.69 -15.79 -23.53
N PRO A 1217 -14.39 -16.98 -22.96
CA PRO A 1217 -14.37 -18.21 -23.73
C PRO A 1217 -15.77 -18.58 -24.22
N SER A 1218 -16.80 -18.10 -23.52
CA SER A 1218 -18.21 -18.39 -23.77
C SER A 1218 -18.83 -17.55 -24.88
N THR A 1219 -18.40 -16.31 -25.10
CA THR A 1219 -19.05 -15.41 -26.07
C THR A 1219 -18.64 -15.74 -27.51
N TYR A 1220 -17.37 -16.08 -27.73
CA TYR A 1220 -16.93 -16.61 -29.04
C TYR A 1220 -17.51 -17.99 -29.31
N GLY A 1221 -17.57 -18.87 -28.31
CA GLY A 1221 -18.19 -20.20 -28.43
C GLY A 1221 -19.69 -20.14 -28.71
N ALA A 1222 -20.43 -19.26 -28.03
CA ALA A 1222 -21.88 -19.09 -28.20
C ALA A 1222 -22.24 -18.43 -29.54
N LEU A 1223 -21.47 -17.41 -29.98
CA LEU A 1223 -21.64 -16.80 -31.30
C LEU A 1223 -21.33 -17.79 -32.43
N LEU A 1224 -20.27 -18.60 -32.30
CA LEU A 1224 -19.92 -19.63 -33.27
C LEU A 1224 -20.95 -20.78 -33.26
N ALA A 1225 -21.46 -21.18 -32.09
CA ALA A 1225 -22.51 -22.18 -31.99
C ALA A 1225 -23.85 -21.67 -32.58
N ALA A 1226 -24.22 -20.41 -32.31
CA ALA A 1226 -25.41 -19.79 -32.89
C ALA A 1226 -25.30 -19.64 -34.42
N ALA A 1227 -24.14 -19.22 -34.92
CA ALA A 1227 -23.85 -19.16 -36.36
C ALA A 1227 -23.87 -20.57 -37.00
N GLY A 1228 -23.31 -21.58 -36.31
CA GLY A 1228 -23.36 -22.98 -36.72
C GLY A 1228 -24.79 -23.52 -36.80
N ILE A 1229 -25.63 -23.25 -35.79
CA ILE A 1229 -27.04 -23.64 -35.77
C ILE A 1229 -27.83 -22.92 -36.88
N ALA A 1230 -27.58 -21.63 -37.10
CA ALA A 1230 -28.20 -20.86 -38.17
C ALA A 1230 -27.82 -21.40 -39.57
N LEU A 1231 -26.56 -21.79 -39.78
CA LEU A 1231 -26.07 -22.38 -41.03
C LEU A 1231 -26.69 -23.76 -41.30
N VAL A 1232 -26.84 -24.58 -40.25
CA VAL A 1232 -27.51 -25.89 -40.31
C VAL A 1232 -29.01 -25.73 -40.61
N ALA A 1233 -29.68 -24.78 -39.95
CA ALA A 1233 -31.08 -24.46 -40.21
C ALA A 1233 -31.30 -23.93 -41.64
N TRP A 1234 -30.40 -23.10 -42.15
CA TRP A 1234 -30.43 -22.60 -43.53
C TRP A 1234 -30.22 -23.73 -44.55
N ARG A 1235 -29.28 -24.65 -44.30
CA ARG A 1235 -29.08 -25.86 -45.14
C ARG A 1235 -30.31 -26.76 -45.17
N LYS A 1236 -30.95 -27.02 -44.02
CA LYS A 1236 -32.19 -27.82 -43.97
C LYS A 1236 -33.35 -27.14 -44.70
N LYS A 1237 -33.48 -25.82 -44.63
CA LYS A 1237 -34.52 -25.06 -45.34
C LYS A 1237 -34.30 -25.03 -46.86
N ARG A 1238 -33.05 -25.16 -47.33
CA ARG A 1238 -32.70 -25.24 -48.76
C ARG A 1238 -32.84 -26.65 -49.35
N ALA A 1239 -32.85 -27.69 -48.51
CA ALA A 1239 -33.13 -29.08 -48.93
C ALA A 1239 -34.64 -29.40 -48.95
N ALA A 1240 -35.48 -28.55 -48.35
CA ALA A 1240 -36.94 -28.66 -48.33
C ALA A 1240 -37.66 -27.73 -49.33
N ARG A 1241 -36.89 -27.02 -50.17
CA ARG A 1241 -37.33 -26.36 -51.40
C ARG A 1241 -36.62 -27.04 -52.56
#